data_AF-A0A834GGU9-F1
#
_entry.id   AF-A0A834GGU9-F1
#
_cell.length_a   1.000
_cell.length_b   1.000
_cell.length_c   1.000
_cell.angle_alpha   90.00
_cell.angle_beta   90.00
_cell.angle_gamma   90.00
#
_symmetry.space_group_name_H-M   'P 1'
#
loop_
_entity.id
_entity.type
_entity.pdbx_description
1 polymer ?
#
loop_
_entity_poly.entity_id
_entity_poly.type
_entity_poly.pdbx_seq_one_letter_code
_entity_poly.pdbx_strand_id
1 'polypeptide(L)'
;MRVFGLILLVILGAIASLRGATSDGVQPLSRIAIHNTVFALDDLAYIKAYPPVLGLKGQNTEWLTVEYSISKPSIDDWIGVFSPANFSASICLPETPRTYPPLLCTAPIKYQYANYMNPEYANMGNGSLRLQLIKQRSDFSFALFSGGLLTPKLVAVSNIVTFANPNAPVYPRLAQGRTWNESHGCRSYCLVDGEAPSFVEGVMTWTSGYGIDKAEPFVEWGPRGREHRSPAGTLTFDRSSAPARTVGWRDPGFIHTSFLKELWPNSEYTYKLGHRLFNGTYIWSQIYQFKASPYPGQNSVQRVVIYGDMGKDEADGSNEYNNFQRGSLNTTKQIIRDLKNIDIVFHIGDICYANGYLSQWDQFTSQIEPIASTVPYMIASGNHERDWPGTGSFYGSMDSGGECGVLAETMFYVPTENRAKFWYATDYGMFRFCIADTEHDWREGTEQYNFIEHCLASVDRQKQPWLIFLAHRVLGYSSCAYYAMEGTSAEPMGRESLQKLWQKYKVDIAMFGHVHNYERTCPVYQNVCTNKEKNYYKGTLNGTIHVVAGGAGASLSEFTTTQTQWSIFRDYDYGFTKLTAFDHSNLLFEYKKSRDGKVYDSFRISRDYRDILACTISMEMRISGLIFLAIFWAFGSLEGASSHGDQPLSRIAIDRALVALDNGAYVKASPSVLGSTGQNTEWVTLEYSFPNPTIYDWIGVFSPANFSASTCLPENPSVKPPFLCTAPIKYQYANYTNPKYTNNGKGLLKLQLINQRSDFSFALFTGGLSDPKLVAVSNTIAFANPKAPVYPRLAQGKIWNEMTVTWTSGYGLKEAEPFVEWGLKGGEQKRSPAGTLTFDRRSMYTYKLGHRLFNGTVIWSSPYQFRASPYPGQNSLQRVVIFGDMGKDEADGSNEYNNYQRGSLNTTKQLVRDLDNIDIVFHIGDICYANGYISQWDQFTAQVEPITSTVPYMVASGNHERDWPGTGSFYGNRDSGGECGVLAETMFYVPAENRAKFWYATDYGMFRFCIADTEHDWREGTEQYNFIEHCLASVDRQKQPWLIFLAHRVLGYSSANWYAAEGSFEEPMGRESLQKLWQKYKVDIALYGHVHNYERTCPIYQNICTNQEKHNYKGILNGTIHVVAGGGGSSLANFTSLQTTWSIFKDYDYGFVKLTAFDHSNLLFEYKKSRDGKVYDSFTISRDYRDVLACTFDSCPSAVLPCKCNTKFKTGVSVPPKWMRKKDSGSMNGKPAQENIFCYFLILQIFSVYMV
;
A
#
# COMPACT_ATOMS: atom_id res chain seq x y z
N MET A 1 58.63 -46.36 -1.82
CA MET A 1 58.66 -46.85 -3.22
C MET A 1 57.21 -47.13 -3.63
N ARG A 2 56.68 -46.75 -4.82
CA ARG A 2 57.04 -47.13 -6.22
C ARG A 2 56.92 -48.64 -6.45
N VAL A 3 56.24 -49.20 -7.48
CA VAL A 3 55.25 -48.76 -8.52
C VAL A 3 54.47 -50.04 -8.96
N PHE A 4 53.40 -50.11 -9.77
CA PHE A 4 52.65 -49.19 -10.68
C PHE A 4 51.15 -49.18 -10.30
N GLY A 5 50.13 -48.69 -11.02
CA GLY A 5 49.87 -48.09 -12.36
C GLY A 5 48.35 -47.80 -12.48
N LEU A 6 47.68 -47.37 -13.55
CA LEU A 6 47.93 -46.89 -14.93
C LEU A 6 46.73 -45.92 -15.24
N ILE A 7 46.61 -45.10 -16.29
CA ILE A 7 47.32 -44.92 -17.57
C ILE A 7 47.40 -43.40 -17.94
N LEU A 8 47.72 -43.08 -19.18
CA LEU A 8 47.84 -41.76 -19.83
C LEU A 8 46.49 -41.04 -20.12
N LEU A 9 46.29 -39.71 -20.15
CA LEU A 9 47.05 -38.46 -20.46
C LEU A 9 46.92 -37.87 -21.89
N VAL A 10 46.80 -36.53 -21.94
CA VAL A 10 46.53 -35.62 -23.08
C VAL A 10 47.84 -34.98 -23.59
N ILE A 11 47.88 -34.50 -24.85
CA ILE A 11 48.82 -33.46 -25.33
C ILE A 11 48.23 -32.67 -26.52
N LEU A 12 48.78 -31.47 -26.80
CA LEU A 12 48.24 -30.41 -27.68
C LEU A 12 49.13 -30.11 -28.91
N GLY A 13 48.53 -29.49 -29.95
CA GLY A 13 49.21 -28.72 -31.02
C GLY A 13 48.67 -28.98 -32.44
N ALA A 14 48.81 -28.08 -33.44
CA ALA A 14 49.19 -26.66 -33.46
C ALA A 14 48.94 -26.06 -34.88
N ILE A 15 49.34 -24.78 -35.10
CA ILE A 15 49.56 -24.07 -36.40
C ILE A 15 48.35 -23.26 -36.99
N ALA A 16 48.67 -22.09 -37.57
CA ALA A 16 47.76 -21.09 -38.17
C ALA A 16 47.77 -21.13 -39.72
N SER A 17 47.06 -20.26 -40.49
CA SER A 17 47.60 -18.95 -40.91
C SER A 17 46.68 -18.12 -41.85
N LEU A 18 46.82 -16.78 -41.78
CA LEU A 18 46.78 -15.77 -42.87
C LEU A 18 45.47 -15.30 -43.59
N ARG A 19 45.26 -13.96 -43.54
CA ARG A 19 44.55 -13.02 -44.49
C ARG A 19 42.99 -13.11 -44.56
N GLY A 20 42.25 -12.00 -44.75
CA GLY A 20 42.57 -10.56 -44.67
C GLY A 20 41.60 -9.60 -45.39
N ALA A 21 41.57 -8.32 -44.96
CA ALA A 21 40.97 -7.10 -45.59
C ALA A 21 39.45 -6.78 -45.46
N THR A 22 39.17 -5.49 -45.18
CA THR A 22 37.97 -4.62 -45.46
C THR A 22 36.55 -5.12 -45.08
N SER A 23 35.68 -4.35 -44.40
CA SER A 23 35.02 -3.08 -44.79
C SER A 23 34.22 -3.20 -46.11
N ASP A 24 32.96 -2.76 -46.25
CA ASP A 24 32.02 -1.98 -45.42
C ASP A 24 30.61 -2.64 -45.52
N GLY A 25 29.53 -2.29 -44.82
CA GLY A 25 29.20 -1.26 -43.82
C GLY A 25 27.66 -1.19 -43.65
N VAL A 26 27.15 -0.28 -42.80
CA VAL A 26 25.74 0.21 -42.73
C VAL A 26 24.61 -0.84 -42.52
N GLN A 27 24.12 -0.92 -41.26
CA GLN A 27 22.72 -0.71 -40.79
C GLN A 27 21.47 -0.98 -41.69
N PRO A 28 20.25 -1.14 -41.11
CA PRO A 28 19.90 -1.57 -39.73
C PRO A 28 18.64 -2.49 -39.63
N LEU A 29 18.21 -2.73 -38.38
CA LEU A 29 16.83 -3.03 -37.92
C LEU A 29 16.18 -4.40 -38.19
N SER A 30 15.41 -4.81 -37.18
CA SER A 30 14.41 -5.89 -37.16
C SER A 30 14.91 -7.33 -37.39
N ARG A 31 14.92 -8.09 -36.29
CA ARG A 31 13.88 -9.11 -36.11
C ARG A 31 13.58 -9.35 -34.63
N ILE A 32 12.29 -9.27 -34.31
CA ILE A 32 11.74 -9.80 -33.07
C ILE A 32 12.01 -11.32 -33.07
N ALA A 33 12.59 -11.84 -32.00
CA ALA A 33 12.74 -13.28 -31.82
C ALA A 33 11.40 -13.92 -31.39
N ILE A 34 10.42 -13.91 -32.29
CA ILE A 34 9.29 -14.83 -32.23
C ILE A 34 9.88 -16.22 -32.46
N HIS A 35 10.15 -16.92 -31.36
CA HIS A 35 10.43 -18.35 -31.37
C HIS A 35 9.15 -19.12 -31.71
N ASN A 36 8.71 -19.03 -32.97
CA ASN A 36 7.87 -20.05 -33.59
C ASN A 36 8.68 -21.32 -33.80
N THR A 37 9.16 -21.90 -32.70
CA THR A 37 9.63 -23.26 -32.64
C THR A 37 8.40 -24.14 -32.81
N VAL A 38 8.08 -24.47 -34.06
CA VAL A 38 7.04 -25.47 -34.35
C VAL A 38 7.59 -26.80 -33.82
N PHE A 39 7.17 -27.15 -32.60
CA PHE A 39 7.32 -28.51 -32.11
C PHE A 39 6.61 -29.42 -33.11
N ALA A 40 7.36 -30.36 -33.69
CA ALA A 40 6.76 -31.45 -34.45
C ALA A 40 6.01 -32.34 -33.45
N LEU A 41 4.71 -32.06 -33.29
CA LEU A 41 3.78 -32.93 -32.60
C LEU A 41 3.80 -34.31 -33.27
N ASP A 42 3.53 -35.38 -32.53
CA ASP A 42 3.40 -36.71 -33.15
C ASP A 42 2.08 -36.74 -33.93
N ASP A 43 2.15 -36.84 -35.27
CA ASP A 43 1.00 -36.91 -36.17
C ASP A 43 0.04 -38.08 -35.83
N LEU A 44 0.51 -39.07 -35.06
CA LEU A 44 -0.26 -40.22 -34.58
C LEU A 44 -0.77 -40.07 -33.14
N ALA A 45 -0.46 -38.96 -32.46
CA ALA A 45 -0.93 -38.68 -31.10
C ALA A 45 -2.10 -37.69 -31.10
N TYR A 46 -2.97 -37.79 -30.09
CA TYR A 46 -4.01 -36.81 -29.85
C TYR A 46 -4.32 -36.66 -28.36
N ILE A 47 -4.91 -35.52 -28.02
CA ILE A 47 -5.59 -35.29 -26.74
C ILE A 47 -6.84 -34.44 -27.00
N LYS A 48 -7.96 -34.74 -26.33
CA LYS A 48 -9.28 -34.12 -26.53
C LYS A 48 -10.01 -33.99 -25.20
N ALA A 49 -10.78 -32.93 -25.02
CA ALA A 49 -11.41 -32.59 -23.75
C ALA A 49 -12.90 -32.27 -23.91
N TYR A 50 -13.75 -32.98 -23.16
CA TYR A 50 -15.22 -32.91 -23.29
C TYR A 50 -15.94 -32.85 -21.94
N PRO A 51 -16.97 -31.99 -21.77
CA PRO A 51 -17.51 -31.07 -22.77
C PRO A 51 -16.66 -29.79 -22.96
N PRO A 52 -16.77 -29.10 -24.11
CA PRO A 52 -15.97 -27.90 -24.40
C PRO A 52 -16.46 -26.63 -23.67
N VAL A 53 -17.68 -26.65 -23.10
CA VAL A 53 -18.23 -25.52 -22.33
C VAL A 53 -18.75 -26.03 -20.98
N LEU A 54 -18.26 -25.41 -19.91
CA LEU A 54 -18.57 -25.72 -18.50
C LEU A 54 -19.46 -24.64 -17.88
N GLY A 55 -20.08 -24.92 -16.74
CA GLY A 55 -20.85 -23.96 -15.93
C GLY A 55 -22.13 -23.45 -16.59
N LEU A 56 -22.73 -24.22 -17.51
CA LEU A 56 -23.92 -23.84 -18.27
C LEU A 56 -25.17 -23.54 -17.41
N LYS A 57 -25.19 -23.96 -16.14
CA LYS A 57 -26.23 -23.65 -15.15
C LYS A 57 -25.70 -22.74 -14.03
N GLY A 58 -24.61 -22.03 -14.28
CA GLY A 58 -23.96 -21.10 -13.35
C GLY A 58 -22.87 -21.70 -12.46
N GLN A 59 -22.61 -23.02 -12.51
CA GLN A 59 -21.69 -23.69 -11.58
C GLN A 59 -20.28 -23.08 -11.60
N ASN A 60 -19.63 -23.05 -10.43
CA ASN A 60 -18.24 -22.61 -10.26
C ASN A 60 -17.23 -23.76 -10.43
N THR A 61 -17.71 -25.01 -10.43
CA THR A 61 -16.86 -26.21 -10.50
C THR A 61 -17.59 -27.26 -11.34
N GLU A 62 -16.90 -27.92 -12.27
CA GLU A 62 -17.48 -28.98 -13.09
C GLU A 62 -16.45 -30.07 -13.47
N TRP A 63 -16.95 -31.27 -13.76
CA TRP A 63 -16.14 -32.40 -14.20
C TRP A 63 -16.12 -32.51 -15.72
N LEU A 64 -14.96 -32.81 -16.29
CA LEU A 64 -14.79 -33.18 -17.69
C LEU A 64 -14.03 -34.51 -17.85
N THR A 65 -14.06 -35.06 -19.05
CA THR A 65 -13.19 -36.18 -19.47
C THR A 65 -12.17 -35.65 -20.48
N VAL A 66 -10.91 -36.07 -20.31
CA VAL A 66 -9.81 -35.82 -21.24
C VAL A 66 -9.33 -37.16 -21.78
N GLU A 67 -9.51 -37.40 -23.08
CA GLU A 67 -9.11 -38.62 -23.78
C GLU A 67 -7.85 -38.36 -24.60
N TYR A 68 -6.92 -39.32 -24.61
CA TYR A 68 -5.63 -39.17 -25.31
C TYR A 68 -5.09 -40.50 -25.85
N SER A 69 -4.24 -40.39 -26.86
CA SER A 69 -3.48 -41.49 -27.43
C SER A 69 -2.08 -41.03 -27.88
N ILE A 70 -1.09 -41.91 -27.81
CA ILE A 70 0.28 -41.71 -28.32
C ILE A 70 0.76 -42.97 -29.05
N SER A 71 1.63 -42.83 -30.05
CA SER A 71 2.20 -43.96 -30.80
C SER A 71 3.22 -44.80 -30.02
N LYS A 72 3.84 -44.20 -28.99
CA LYS A 72 4.96 -44.75 -28.21
C LYS A 72 4.82 -44.34 -26.73
N PRO A 73 3.95 -44.98 -25.95
CA PRO A 73 3.72 -44.60 -24.56
C PRO A 73 4.93 -44.90 -23.67
N SER A 74 5.03 -44.11 -22.61
CA SER A 74 5.94 -44.31 -21.49
C SER A 74 5.18 -44.19 -20.15
N ILE A 75 5.75 -44.76 -19.09
CA ILE A 75 5.19 -44.65 -17.72
C ILE A 75 5.34 -43.25 -17.12
N ASP A 76 6.17 -42.40 -17.70
CA ASP A 76 6.41 -41.01 -17.30
C ASP A 76 5.74 -39.97 -18.22
N ASP A 77 4.87 -40.40 -19.15
CA ASP A 77 4.01 -39.51 -19.91
C ASP A 77 2.94 -38.87 -19.01
N TRP A 78 2.65 -37.59 -19.22
CA TRP A 78 1.79 -36.80 -18.35
C TRP A 78 0.96 -35.76 -19.09
N ILE A 79 -0.20 -35.42 -18.53
CA ILE A 79 -1.13 -34.43 -19.05
C ILE A 79 -1.05 -33.20 -18.15
N GLY A 80 -0.73 -32.03 -18.72
CA GLY A 80 -0.80 -30.74 -18.06
C GLY A 80 -2.10 -30.00 -18.37
N VAL A 81 -2.67 -29.33 -17.38
CA VAL A 81 -3.82 -28.43 -17.49
C VAL A 81 -3.31 -26.99 -17.49
N PHE A 82 -3.58 -26.22 -18.53
CA PHE A 82 -3.11 -24.83 -18.66
C PHE A 82 -4.28 -23.86 -18.74
N SER A 83 -4.15 -22.72 -18.07
CA SER A 83 -5.11 -21.61 -18.14
C SER A 83 -4.35 -20.28 -17.96
N PRO A 84 -4.19 -19.44 -19.00
CA PRO A 84 -4.87 -19.48 -20.31
C PRO A 84 -4.60 -20.72 -21.16
N ALA A 85 -5.51 -21.00 -22.10
CA ALA A 85 -5.39 -22.10 -23.07
C ALA A 85 -4.20 -21.92 -24.03
N ASN A 86 -3.77 -20.68 -24.25
CA ASN A 86 -2.55 -20.34 -24.99
C ASN A 86 -1.36 -20.28 -24.01
N PHE A 87 -0.59 -21.37 -23.93
CA PHE A 87 0.51 -21.56 -22.98
C PHE A 87 1.85 -21.77 -23.69
N SER A 88 2.97 -21.46 -23.01
CA SER A 88 4.31 -21.72 -23.50
C SER A 88 4.85 -23.05 -22.98
N ALA A 89 5.03 -24.02 -23.90
CA ALA A 89 5.72 -25.28 -23.65
C ALA A 89 7.25 -25.18 -23.66
N SER A 90 7.82 -23.98 -23.82
CA SER A 90 9.25 -23.73 -23.74
C SER A 90 9.79 -24.03 -22.34
N ILE A 91 11.03 -24.51 -22.25
CA ILE A 91 11.70 -24.71 -20.96
C ILE A 91 12.21 -23.37 -20.45
N CYS A 92 11.84 -23.00 -19.22
CA CYS A 92 12.39 -21.85 -18.51
C CYS A 92 13.29 -22.33 -17.37
N LEU A 93 14.53 -21.86 -17.33
CA LEU A 93 15.51 -22.26 -16.32
C LEU A 93 15.14 -21.67 -14.94
N PRO A 94 15.39 -22.40 -13.84
CA PRO A 94 15.03 -21.96 -12.50
C PRO A 94 15.89 -20.77 -12.05
N GLU A 95 15.24 -19.63 -11.79
CA GLU A 95 15.89 -18.41 -11.29
C GLU A 95 16.23 -18.51 -9.79
N THR A 96 15.54 -19.40 -9.05
CA THR A 96 15.70 -19.58 -7.61
C THR A 96 15.56 -21.07 -7.21
N PRO A 97 16.02 -21.49 -6.01
CA PRO A 97 15.78 -22.84 -5.48
C PRO A 97 14.31 -23.19 -5.23
N ARG A 98 13.38 -22.23 -5.35
CA ARG A 98 11.92 -22.42 -5.19
C ARG A 98 11.19 -22.67 -6.51
N THR A 99 11.89 -22.65 -7.64
CA THR A 99 11.30 -23.00 -8.95
C THR A 99 11.40 -24.51 -9.18
N TYR A 100 10.27 -25.21 -9.05
CA TYR A 100 10.20 -26.67 -9.14
C TYR A 100 9.84 -27.17 -10.56
N PRO A 101 10.15 -28.44 -10.89
CA PRO A 101 9.63 -29.10 -12.10
C PRO A 101 8.10 -29.27 -12.07
N PRO A 102 7.40 -29.27 -13.22
CA PRO A 102 7.96 -29.14 -14.58
C PRO A 102 8.41 -27.72 -14.89
N LEU A 103 9.60 -27.58 -15.50
CA LEU A 103 10.28 -26.30 -15.73
C LEU A 103 9.79 -25.59 -17.01
N LEU A 104 8.48 -25.40 -17.13
CA LEU A 104 7.84 -24.75 -18.28
C LEU A 104 7.74 -23.23 -18.08
N CYS A 105 7.84 -22.47 -19.17
CA CYS A 105 7.66 -21.01 -19.17
C CYS A 105 6.21 -20.56 -18.90
N THR A 106 5.26 -21.48 -18.91
CA THR A 106 3.92 -21.30 -18.32
C THR A 106 3.68 -22.47 -17.38
N ALA A 107 3.53 -22.21 -16.08
CA ALA A 107 3.14 -23.22 -15.12
C ALA A 107 1.75 -23.81 -15.49
N PRO A 108 1.60 -25.14 -15.61
CA PRO A 108 0.28 -25.76 -15.57
C PRO A 108 -0.39 -25.48 -14.22
N ILE A 109 -1.72 -25.33 -14.25
CA ILE A 109 -2.57 -25.21 -13.06
C ILE A 109 -2.44 -26.46 -12.20
N LYS A 110 -2.48 -27.63 -12.86
CA LYS A 110 -2.25 -28.96 -12.29
C LYS A 110 -1.90 -29.95 -13.41
N TYR A 111 -1.41 -31.13 -13.06
CA TYR A 111 -0.97 -32.15 -14.00
C TYR A 111 -1.16 -33.57 -13.44
N GLN A 112 -1.23 -34.58 -14.31
CA GLN A 112 -1.37 -35.97 -13.88
C GLN A 112 -0.73 -36.94 -14.89
N TYR A 113 -0.17 -38.05 -14.41
CA TYR A 113 0.40 -39.09 -15.27
C TYR A 113 -0.67 -39.80 -16.10
N ALA A 114 -0.34 -40.14 -17.35
CA ALA A 114 -1.27 -40.73 -18.31
C ALA A 114 -1.80 -42.11 -17.89
N ASN A 115 -1.05 -42.83 -17.05
CA ASN A 115 -1.40 -44.13 -16.50
C ASN A 115 -2.29 -44.07 -15.22
N TYR A 116 -2.54 -42.89 -14.64
CA TYR A 116 -3.16 -42.75 -13.31
C TYR A 116 -4.50 -43.48 -13.14
N MET A 117 -5.41 -43.37 -14.12
CA MET A 117 -6.65 -44.19 -14.18
C MET A 117 -6.58 -45.33 -15.20
N ASN A 118 -5.44 -45.50 -15.88
CA ASN A 118 -5.28 -46.38 -17.05
C ASN A 118 -4.01 -47.25 -16.87
N PRO A 119 -4.02 -48.29 -16.01
CA PRO A 119 -2.81 -49.07 -15.72
C PRO A 119 -2.17 -49.72 -16.97
N GLU A 120 -2.95 -49.98 -18.00
CA GLU A 120 -2.50 -50.58 -19.27
C GLU A 120 -1.99 -49.55 -20.29
N TYR A 121 -1.97 -48.25 -19.97
CA TYR A 121 -1.52 -47.16 -20.86
C TYR A 121 -0.14 -47.44 -21.48
N ALA A 122 0.81 -47.92 -20.68
CA ALA A 122 2.17 -48.23 -21.12
C ALA A 122 2.24 -49.37 -22.17
N ASN A 123 1.17 -50.16 -22.33
CA ASN A 123 1.05 -51.22 -23.33
C ASN A 123 0.20 -50.80 -24.54
N MET A 124 -0.85 -49.99 -24.33
CA MET A 124 -1.86 -49.69 -25.35
C MET A 124 -1.75 -48.29 -25.98
N GLY A 125 -1.05 -47.35 -25.36
CA GLY A 125 -0.89 -45.98 -25.84
C GLY A 125 -2.09 -45.06 -25.65
N ASN A 126 -3.25 -45.60 -25.26
CA ASN A 126 -4.51 -44.86 -25.08
C ASN A 126 -4.91 -44.75 -23.60
N GLY A 127 -5.63 -43.67 -23.26
CA GLY A 127 -6.11 -43.47 -21.90
C GLY A 127 -7.11 -42.33 -21.78
N SER A 128 -7.71 -42.23 -20.59
CA SER A 128 -8.58 -41.12 -20.20
C SER A 128 -8.29 -40.63 -18.78
N LEU A 129 -8.38 -39.33 -18.57
CA LEU A 129 -8.44 -38.72 -17.23
C LEU A 129 -9.82 -38.09 -17.03
N ARG A 130 -10.33 -38.17 -15.81
CA ARG A 130 -11.52 -37.42 -15.41
C ARG A 130 -11.09 -36.34 -14.43
N LEU A 131 -11.19 -35.10 -14.85
CA LEU A 131 -10.66 -33.94 -14.12
C LEU A 131 -11.79 -33.03 -13.67
N GLN A 132 -11.64 -32.41 -12.50
CA GLN A 132 -12.53 -31.39 -11.97
C GLN A 132 -11.86 -30.02 -12.13
N LEU A 133 -12.52 -29.09 -12.82
CA LEU A 133 -12.03 -27.71 -12.97
C LEU A 133 -12.86 -26.74 -12.16
N ILE A 134 -12.19 -25.71 -11.64
CA ILE A 134 -12.79 -24.54 -11.01
C ILE A 134 -12.81 -23.34 -11.98
N LYS A 135 -13.78 -22.45 -11.79
CA LYS A 135 -13.94 -21.21 -12.57
C LYS A 135 -13.02 -20.14 -11.99
N GLN A 136 -11.84 -20.01 -12.58
CA GLN A 136 -10.77 -19.10 -12.15
C GLN A 136 -10.38 -18.09 -13.24
N ARG A 137 -11.38 -17.59 -13.99
CA ARG A 137 -11.21 -16.74 -15.20
C ARG A 137 -10.48 -17.47 -16.34
N SER A 138 -10.44 -16.82 -17.51
CA SER A 138 -9.81 -17.33 -18.73
C SER A 138 -10.41 -18.66 -19.24
N ASP A 139 -9.73 -19.28 -20.19
CA ASP A 139 -10.03 -20.58 -20.78
C ASP A 139 -8.98 -21.64 -20.37
N PHE A 140 -9.16 -22.88 -20.84
CA PHE A 140 -8.32 -24.02 -20.51
C PHE A 140 -7.88 -24.79 -21.76
N SER A 141 -6.65 -25.32 -21.72
CA SER A 141 -6.14 -26.32 -22.68
C SER A 141 -5.46 -27.47 -21.94
N PHE A 142 -5.43 -28.64 -22.56
CA PHE A 142 -4.82 -29.85 -22.03
C PHE A 142 -3.74 -30.31 -23.00
N ALA A 143 -2.55 -30.62 -22.47
CA ALA A 143 -1.41 -30.99 -23.29
C ALA A 143 -0.74 -32.26 -22.77
N LEU A 144 -0.49 -33.19 -23.68
CA LEU A 144 0.22 -34.44 -23.42
C LEU A 144 1.72 -34.22 -23.62
N PHE A 145 2.51 -34.63 -22.63
CA PHE A 145 3.96 -34.58 -22.62
C PHE A 145 4.56 -35.96 -22.42
N SER A 146 5.77 -36.16 -22.96
CA SER A 146 6.61 -37.34 -22.72
C SER A 146 7.96 -36.96 -22.11
N GLY A 147 8.66 -37.92 -21.50
CA GLY A 147 9.97 -37.69 -20.85
C GLY A 147 9.89 -37.02 -19.47
N GLY A 148 8.77 -37.22 -18.78
CA GLY A 148 8.59 -36.84 -17.38
C GLY A 148 8.54 -35.34 -17.10
N LEU A 149 8.55 -34.99 -15.83
CA LEU A 149 8.51 -33.59 -15.37
C LEU A 149 9.86 -32.87 -15.51
N LEU A 150 10.98 -33.61 -15.57
CA LEU A 150 12.33 -33.05 -15.65
C LEU A 150 12.76 -32.68 -17.07
N THR A 151 12.33 -33.47 -18.08
CA THR A 151 12.67 -33.25 -19.49
C THR A 151 11.44 -33.30 -20.40
N PRO A 152 10.38 -32.52 -20.10
CA PRO A 152 9.10 -32.63 -20.77
C PRO A 152 9.19 -32.25 -22.24
N LYS A 153 8.64 -33.10 -23.10
CA LYS A 153 8.49 -32.86 -24.54
C LYS A 153 7.03 -32.84 -24.90
N LEU A 154 6.54 -31.73 -25.44
CA LEU A 154 5.15 -31.59 -25.88
C LEU A 154 4.88 -32.57 -27.04
N VAL A 155 3.83 -33.38 -26.91
CA VAL A 155 3.43 -34.40 -27.90
C VAL A 155 2.14 -34.01 -28.61
N ALA A 156 1.13 -33.54 -27.88
CA ALA A 156 -0.17 -33.14 -28.42
C ALA A 156 -0.86 -32.08 -27.53
N VAL A 157 -1.75 -31.27 -28.12
CA VAL A 157 -2.56 -30.23 -27.45
C VAL A 157 -4.03 -30.39 -27.82
N SER A 158 -4.94 -30.12 -26.87
CA SER A 158 -6.37 -30.37 -27.03
C SER A 158 -7.14 -29.24 -27.72
N ASN A 159 -8.42 -29.49 -27.98
CA ASN A 159 -9.39 -28.40 -28.08
C ASN A 159 -9.41 -27.56 -26.80
N ILE A 160 -9.75 -26.29 -26.94
CA ILE A 160 -9.99 -25.38 -25.81
C ILE A 160 -11.27 -25.81 -25.07
N VAL A 161 -11.28 -25.60 -23.75
CA VAL A 161 -12.45 -25.73 -22.88
C VAL A 161 -12.62 -24.43 -22.11
N THR A 162 -13.85 -23.95 -21.92
CA THR A 162 -14.10 -22.69 -21.18
C THR A 162 -15.36 -22.75 -20.33
N PHE A 163 -15.48 -21.90 -19.31
CA PHE A 163 -16.75 -21.70 -18.61
C PHE A 163 -17.67 -20.78 -19.43
N ALA A 164 -18.98 -21.01 -19.40
CA ALA A 164 -19.98 -20.20 -20.11
C ALA A 164 -19.96 -18.71 -19.72
N ASN A 165 -19.49 -18.40 -18.51
CA ASN A 165 -18.98 -17.09 -18.15
C ASN A 165 -17.76 -17.29 -17.22
N PRO A 166 -16.51 -17.10 -17.71
CA PRO A 166 -15.31 -17.24 -16.89
C PRO A 166 -15.16 -16.11 -15.86
N ASN A 167 -15.78 -14.96 -16.12
CA ASN A 167 -15.59 -13.72 -15.36
C ASN A 167 -16.59 -13.56 -14.21
N ALA A 168 -17.54 -14.49 -14.05
CA ALA A 168 -18.59 -14.44 -13.03
C ALA A 168 -18.00 -14.29 -11.60
N PRO A 169 -18.74 -13.67 -10.66
CA PRO A 169 -18.30 -13.53 -9.27
C PRO A 169 -18.26 -14.91 -8.57
N VAL A 170 -17.12 -15.23 -7.96
CA VAL A 170 -16.81 -16.53 -7.36
C VAL A 170 -16.13 -16.41 -5.99
N TYR A 171 -16.21 -17.50 -5.21
CA TYR A 171 -15.44 -17.74 -3.98
C TYR A 171 -15.55 -16.61 -2.94
N PRO A 172 -16.76 -16.22 -2.52
CA PRO A 172 -16.92 -15.27 -1.43
C PRO A 172 -16.36 -15.82 -0.12
N ARG A 173 -15.66 -14.95 0.60
CA ARG A 173 -15.14 -15.17 1.95
C ARG A 173 -15.56 -14.02 2.86
N LEU A 174 -16.16 -14.38 3.99
CA LEU A 174 -16.52 -13.50 5.09
C LEU A 174 -15.31 -13.22 5.96
N ALA A 175 -15.19 -11.98 6.41
CA ALA A 175 -14.35 -11.57 7.52
C ALA A 175 -15.16 -10.69 8.49
N GLN A 176 -14.71 -10.58 9.73
CA GLN A 176 -15.23 -9.57 10.65
C GLN A 176 -14.66 -8.20 10.27
N GLY A 177 -15.52 -7.17 10.24
CA GLY A 177 -15.13 -5.78 10.00
C GLY A 177 -14.51 -5.14 11.24
N ARG A 178 -14.36 -3.81 11.21
CA ARG A 178 -13.86 -3.07 12.38
C ARG A 178 -15.00 -2.91 13.40
N THR A 179 -14.75 -3.29 14.64
CA THR A 179 -15.72 -3.14 15.74
C THR A 179 -15.87 -1.67 16.13
N TRP A 180 -17.05 -1.10 15.87
CA TRP A 180 -17.40 0.30 16.15
C TRP A 180 -17.65 0.54 17.65
N ASN A 181 -16.58 0.50 18.47
CA ASN A 181 -16.65 0.92 19.86
C ASN A 181 -16.72 2.46 20.00
N GLU A 182 -17.39 2.92 21.04
CA GLU A 182 -17.98 4.26 21.12
C GLU A 182 -16.96 5.41 21.19
N SER A 183 -16.90 6.25 20.15
CA SER A 183 -16.29 7.59 20.21
C SER A 183 -16.77 8.57 19.12
N HIS A 184 -17.39 8.08 18.06
CA HIS A 184 -17.85 8.90 16.93
C HIS A 184 -19.38 9.03 16.94
N GLY A 185 -19.87 10.27 16.98
CA GLY A 185 -21.23 10.57 17.44
C GLY A 185 -22.35 10.21 16.46
N CYS A 186 -23.18 9.24 16.83
CA CYS A 186 -24.42 8.93 16.11
C CYS A 186 -25.62 9.73 16.65
N ARG A 187 -26.35 10.37 15.74
CA ARG A 187 -27.73 10.85 15.90
C ARG A 187 -28.45 10.55 14.56
N SER A 188 -29.68 10.04 14.49
CA SER A 188 -30.67 9.88 15.57
C SER A 188 -31.65 8.75 15.23
N TYR A 189 -31.92 7.85 16.17
CA TYR A 189 -33.23 7.20 16.34
C TYR A 189 -33.41 6.81 17.81
N CYS A 190 -34.36 7.45 18.50
CA CYS A 190 -34.71 7.08 19.86
C CYS A 190 -35.73 5.94 19.85
N LEU A 191 -35.41 4.82 20.50
CA LEU A 191 -36.38 3.84 20.96
C LEU A 191 -36.31 3.73 22.48
N VAL A 192 -37.44 3.38 23.09
CA VAL A 192 -37.59 3.29 24.53
C VAL A 192 -37.21 1.88 24.97
N ASP A 193 -35.93 1.69 25.36
CA ASP A 193 -35.51 0.86 26.50
C ASP A 193 -33.98 0.78 26.61
N GLY A 194 -33.41 1.59 27.53
CA GLY A 194 -32.14 1.31 28.22
C GLY A 194 -30.80 1.43 27.46
N GLU A 195 -30.63 0.72 26.35
CA GLU A 195 -29.32 0.43 25.74
C GLU A 195 -29.24 0.86 24.27
N ALA A 196 -28.07 1.33 23.84
CA ALA A 196 -27.81 1.65 22.44
C ALA A 196 -27.53 0.36 21.64
N PRO A 197 -28.09 0.18 20.43
CA PRO A 197 -27.89 -1.03 19.64
C PRO A 197 -26.43 -1.18 19.20
N SER A 198 -25.73 -2.17 19.76
CA SER A 198 -24.36 -2.54 19.38
C SER A 198 -24.34 -3.23 18.01
N PHE A 199 -24.21 -2.43 16.95
CA PHE A 199 -24.13 -2.94 15.58
C PHE A 199 -22.79 -3.62 15.28
N VAL A 200 -22.84 -4.74 14.55
CA VAL A 200 -21.64 -5.44 14.06
C VAL A 200 -21.41 -5.08 12.58
N GLU A 201 -20.15 -5.10 12.15
CA GLU A 201 -19.74 -4.95 10.74
C GLU A 201 -19.23 -6.31 10.21
N GLY A 202 -19.83 -6.78 9.11
CA GLY A 202 -19.33 -7.92 8.34
C GLY A 202 -18.66 -7.44 7.06
N VAL A 203 -17.64 -8.16 6.58
CA VAL A 203 -16.94 -7.84 5.34
C VAL A 203 -17.04 -9.02 4.38
N MET A 204 -17.36 -8.73 3.13
CA MET A 204 -17.56 -9.71 2.06
C MET A 204 -16.54 -9.47 0.96
N THR A 205 -15.56 -10.38 0.83
CA THR A 205 -14.55 -10.33 -0.22
C THR A 205 -14.79 -11.46 -1.23
N TRP A 206 -14.75 -11.17 -2.54
CA TRP A 206 -14.92 -12.16 -3.61
C TRP A 206 -14.01 -11.87 -4.82
N THR A 207 -13.85 -12.82 -5.72
CA THR A 207 -13.04 -12.67 -6.95
C THR A 207 -13.93 -12.64 -8.19
N SER A 208 -13.56 -11.89 -9.23
CA SER A 208 -14.21 -11.95 -10.55
C SER A 208 -13.24 -11.63 -11.71
N GLY A 209 -13.72 -11.75 -12.95
CA GLY A 209 -13.03 -11.27 -14.15
C GLY A 209 -13.56 -9.93 -14.67
N TYR A 210 -14.29 -9.16 -13.87
CA TYR A 210 -14.78 -7.83 -14.22
C TYR A 210 -14.06 -6.75 -13.42
N GLY A 211 -13.26 -5.93 -14.10
CA GLY A 211 -12.76 -4.69 -13.53
C GLY A 211 -13.85 -3.63 -13.43
N ILE A 212 -13.58 -2.55 -12.70
CA ILE A 212 -14.50 -1.40 -12.58
C ILE A 212 -14.75 -0.69 -13.92
N ASP A 213 -13.91 -0.95 -14.93
CA ASP A 213 -14.04 -0.55 -16.33
C ASP A 213 -14.99 -1.43 -17.16
N LYS A 214 -15.48 -2.54 -16.59
CA LYS A 214 -16.43 -3.48 -17.21
C LYS A 214 -17.75 -3.56 -16.44
N ALA A 215 -17.70 -3.51 -15.12
CA ALA A 215 -18.87 -3.63 -14.25
C ALA A 215 -18.70 -2.89 -12.93
N GLU A 216 -19.81 -2.35 -12.42
CA GLU A 216 -19.89 -1.89 -11.03
C GLU A 216 -20.12 -3.09 -10.10
N PRO A 217 -19.20 -3.38 -9.16
CA PRO A 217 -19.31 -4.50 -8.22
C PRO A 217 -20.02 -4.09 -6.93
N PHE A 218 -20.98 -4.91 -6.49
CA PHE A 218 -21.75 -4.66 -5.28
C PHE A 218 -22.23 -5.98 -4.65
N VAL A 219 -22.69 -5.93 -3.40
CA VAL A 219 -23.37 -7.04 -2.73
C VAL A 219 -24.82 -6.64 -2.48
N GLU A 220 -25.77 -7.46 -2.93
CA GLU A 220 -27.18 -7.36 -2.56
C GLU A 220 -27.43 -8.27 -1.36
N TRP A 221 -27.79 -7.70 -0.21
CA TRP A 221 -27.85 -8.44 1.07
C TRP A 221 -28.90 -7.87 2.01
N GLY A 222 -29.37 -8.68 2.96
CA GLY A 222 -30.29 -8.23 4.00
C GLY A 222 -31.00 -9.38 4.71
N PRO A 223 -31.86 -9.07 5.69
CA PRO A 223 -32.84 -10.02 6.20
C PRO A 223 -33.78 -10.40 5.04
N ARG A 224 -34.13 -11.68 4.91
CA ARG A 224 -34.90 -12.22 3.79
C ARG A 224 -36.20 -11.44 3.53
N GLY A 225 -36.33 -10.81 2.36
CA GLY A 225 -37.44 -9.94 1.98
C GLY A 225 -37.27 -8.46 2.33
N ARG A 226 -36.07 -8.04 2.75
CA ARG A 226 -35.63 -6.65 2.97
C ARG A 226 -34.18 -6.49 2.49
N GLU A 227 -33.97 -6.73 1.21
CA GLU A 227 -32.66 -6.64 0.57
C GLU A 227 -32.24 -5.19 0.32
N HIS A 228 -31.00 -4.87 0.70
CA HIS A 228 -30.29 -3.61 0.45
C HIS A 228 -29.05 -3.89 -0.43
N ARG A 229 -28.33 -2.85 -0.85
CA ARG A 229 -27.09 -3.00 -1.63
C ARG A 229 -25.94 -2.21 -1.00
N SER A 230 -24.81 -2.88 -0.80
CA SER A 230 -23.53 -2.24 -0.46
C SER A 230 -22.61 -2.24 -1.69
N PRO A 231 -21.93 -1.12 -2.02
CA PRO A 231 -20.89 -1.10 -3.05
C PRO A 231 -19.66 -1.91 -2.61
N ALA A 232 -18.73 -2.20 -3.53
CA ALA A 232 -17.47 -2.84 -3.22
C ALA A 232 -16.25 -2.05 -3.74
N GLY A 233 -15.25 -1.86 -2.88
CA GLY A 233 -13.92 -1.46 -3.30
C GLY A 233 -13.26 -2.60 -4.08
N THR A 234 -12.50 -2.28 -5.12
CA THR A 234 -11.90 -3.28 -6.03
C THR A 234 -10.39 -3.14 -6.06
N LEU A 235 -9.70 -4.28 -6.03
CA LEU A 235 -8.24 -4.39 -5.97
C LEU A 235 -7.75 -5.47 -6.93
N THR A 236 -6.51 -5.32 -7.36
CA THR A 236 -5.73 -6.31 -8.10
C THR A 236 -4.25 -5.99 -7.90
N PHE A 237 -3.35 -6.82 -8.42
CA PHE A 237 -1.90 -6.65 -8.33
C PHE A 237 -1.24 -7.15 -9.62
N ASP A 238 0.00 -6.72 -9.86
CA ASP A 238 0.86 -7.20 -10.95
C ASP A 238 2.12 -7.88 -10.37
N ARG A 239 3.04 -8.31 -11.22
CA ARG A 239 4.20 -9.18 -10.95
C ARG A 239 5.19 -8.67 -9.89
N SER A 240 4.98 -9.10 -8.64
CA SER A 240 6.02 -9.17 -7.58
C SER A 240 7.08 -10.24 -7.88
N SER A 241 8.02 -10.53 -6.98
CA SER A 241 9.27 -11.33 -7.18
C SER A 241 9.12 -12.76 -7.71
N ALA A 242 10.16 -13.35 -8.32
CA ALA A 242 10.10 -14.71 -8.91
C ALA A 242 10.06 -15.84 -7.86
N PRO A 243 9.40 -17.00 -8.12
CA PRO A 243 8.63 -17.35 -9.32
C PRO A 243 7.30 -16.61 -9.56
N ALA A 244 6.75 -15.86 -8.59
CA ALA A 244 5.52 -15.07 -8.81
C ALA A 244 5.65 -14.06 -9.97
N ARG A 245 6.85 -13.51 -10.23
CA ARG A 245 7.15 -12.63 -11.37
C ARG A 245 7.12 -13.33 -12.72
N THR A 246 7.51 -14.60 -12.75
CA THR A 246 7.98 -15.30 -13.96
C THR A 246 7.09 -16.50 -14.29
N VAL A 247 7.53 -17.73 -14.00
CA VAL A 247 6.87 -18.95 -14.51
C VAL A 247 5.55 -19.28 -13.82
N GLY A 248 5.39 -18.87 -12.55
CA GLY A 248 4.19 -19.09 -11.75
C GLY A 248 3.20 -17.91 -11.76
N TRP A 249 3.50 -16.84 -12.49
CA TRP A 249 2.58 -15.73 -12.68
C TRP A 249 1.27 -16.19 -13.33
N ARG A 250 0.15 -15.87 -12.69
CA ARG A 250 -1.18 -15.96 -13.30
C ARG A 250 -2.02 -14.76 -12.87
N ASP A 251 -2.71 -14.17 -13.85
CA ASP A 251 -3.62 -13.05 -13.65
C ASP A 251 -4.67 -13.36 -12.56
N PRO A 252 -4.75 -12.57 -11.46
CA PRO A 252 -5.68 -12.81 -10.35
C PRO A 252 -7.10 -12.30 -10.62
N GLY A 253 -7.32 -11.59 -11.74
CA GLY A 253 -8.52 -10.82 -12.01
C GLY A 253 -8.68 -9.69 -11.01
N PHE A 254 -9.90 -9.56 -10.49
CA PHE A 254 -10.28 -8.47 -9.61
C PHE A 254 -10.86 -9.03 -8.31
N ILE A 255 -10.33 -8.54 -7.19
CA ILE A 255 -10.78 -8.87 -5.84
C ILE A 255 -11.63 -7.70 -5.34
N HIS A 256 -12.89 -7.97 -5.05
CA HIS A 256 -13.86 -6.96 -4.61
C HIS A 256 -14.15 -7.17 -3.12
N THR A 257 -14.23 -6.09 -2.36
CA THR A 257 -14.54 -6.12 -0.91
C THR A 257 -15.66 -5.15 -0.60
N SER A 258 -16.76 -5.65 -0.02
CA SER A 258 -17.93 -4.87 0.39
C SER A 258 -18.14 -4.93 1.89
N PHE A 259 -18.67 -3.84 2.46
CA PHE A 259 -18.93 -3.71 3.89
C PHE A 259 -20.43 -3.82 4.16
N LEU A 260 -20.80 -4.82 4.98
CA LEU A 260 -22.14 -5.11 5.43
C LEU A 260 -22.27 -4.54 6.85
N LYS A 261 -22.68 -3.27 6.93
CA LYS A 261 -22.75 -2.48 8.18
C LYS A 261 -24.11 -2.62 8.85
N GLU A 262 -24.23 -2.16 10.09
CA GLU A 262 -25.50 -2.17 10.84
C GLU A 262 -26.10 -3.58 11.03
N LEU A 263 -25.25 -4.60 11.16
CA LEU A 263 -25.72 -5.97 11.41
C LEU A 263 -26.30 -6.10 12.82
N TRP A 264 -27.48 -6.71 12.89
CA TRP A 264 -28.18 -7.03 14.13
C TRP A 264 -27.62 -8.34 14.69
N PRO A 265 -27.02 -8.35 15.90
CA PRO A 265 -26.34 -9.52 16.43
C PRO A 265 -27.18 -10.80 16.38
N ASN A 266 -26.55 -11.92 15.99
CA ASN A 266 -27.18 -13.24 15.79
C ASN A 266 -28.23 -13.36 14.68
N SER A 267 -28.53 -12.30 13.93
CA SER A 267 -29.56 -12.37 12.89
C SER A 267 -29.07 -13.09 11.64
N GLU A 268 -29.96 -13.82 10.98
CA GLU A 268 -29.68 -14.52 9.72
C GLU A 268 -29.84 -13.57 8.52
N TYR A 269 -28.80 -13.48 7.69
CA TYR A 269 -28.74 -12.64 6.51
C TYR A 269 -28.55 -13.47 5.24
N THR A 270 -29.23 -13.08 4.17
CA THR A 270 -28.99 -13.62 2.82
C THR A 270 -28.19 -12.62 1.99
N TYR A 271 -27.29 -13.06 1.12
CA TYR A 271 -26.58 -12.19 0.19
C TYR A 271 -26.36 -12.80 -1.20
N LYS A 272 -26.10 -11.94 -2.19
CA LYS A 272 -25.61 -12.26 -3.53
C LYS A 272 -24.52 -11.28 -3.93
N LEU A 273 -23.53 -11.77 -4.67
CA LEU A 273 -22.53 -10.96 -5.36
C LEU A 273 -23.14 -10.46 -6.67
N GLY A 274 -23.06 -9.17 -6.93
CA GLY A 274 -23.63 -8.51 -8.10
C GLY A 274 -22.59 -7.72 -8.88
N HIS A 275 -22.68 -7.81 -10.21
CA HIS A 275 -21.90 -7.01 -11.15
C HIS A 275 -22.86 -6.36 -12.15
N ARG A 276 -23.02 -5.04 -12.10
CA ARG A 276 -23.81 -4.29 -13.09
C ARG A 276 -22.89 -3.92 -14.25
N LEU A 277 -22.99 -4.65 -15.36
CA LEU A 277 -22.27 -4.32 -16.60
C LEU A 277 -22.77 -2.97 -17.15
N PHE A 278 -21.90 -2.20 -17.80
CA PHE A 278 -22.28 -0.89 -18.35
C PHE A 278 -23.33 -0.95 -19.48
N ASN A 279 -23.62 -2.14 -20.04
CA ASN A 279 -24.76 -2.36 -20.95
C ASN A 279 -26.11 -2.56 -20.22
N GLY A 280 -26.15 -2.38 -18.89
CA GLY A 280 -27.33 -2.54 -18.05
C GLY A 280 -27.62 -3.98 -17.58
N THR A 281 -26.86 -4.98 -18.06
CA THR A 281 -27.01 -6.37 -17.64
C THR A 281 -26.44 -6.58 -16.23
N TYR A 282 -27.17 -7.30 -15.39
CA TYR A 282 -26.66 -7.74 -14.09
C TYR A 282 -26.17 -9.18 -14.16
N ILE A 283 -24.92 -9.42 -13.79
CA ILE A 283 -24.38 -10.74 -13.51
C ILE A 283 -24.46 -10.99 -12.01
N TRP A 284 -24.97 -12.15 -11.61
CA TRP A 284 -25.23 -12.51 -10.22
C TRP A 284 -24.55 -13.82 -9.85
N SER A 285 -24.13 -13.96 -8.59
CA SER A 285 -23.84 -15.26 -7.98
C SER A 285 -25.11 -16.02 -7.61
N GLN A 286 -24.93 -17.27 -7.16
CA GLN A 286 -25.91 -17.95 -6.30
C GLN A 286 -26.18 -17.17 -5.00
N ILE A 287 -27.26 -17.53 -4.30
CA ILE A 287 -27.61 -16.93 -2.99
C ILE A 287 -26.85 -17.65 -1.89
N TYR A 288 -26.16 -16.88 -1.05
CA TYR A 288 -25.44 -17.33 0.14
C TYR A 288 -26.15 -16.84 1.40
N GLN A 289 -25.80 -17.41 2.55
CA GLN A 289 -26.41 -17.11 3.85
C GLN A 289 -25.34 -17.09 4.94
N PHE A 290 -25.43 -16.13 5.86
CA PHE A 290 -24.57 -16.07 7.04
C PHE A 290 -25.34 -15.54 8.24
N LYS A 291 -24.85 -15.87 9.44
CA LYS A 291 -25.37 -15.36 10.69
C LYS A 291 -24.45 -14.25 11.21
N ALA A 292 -25.01 -13.09 11.55
CA ALA A 292 -24.24 -12.00 12.15
C ALA A 292 -23.67 -12.42 13.52
N SER A 293 -22.44 -11.98 13.82
CA SER A 293 -21.76 -12.31 15.08
C SER A 293 -22.56 -11.84 16.32
N PRO A 294 -22.41 -12.50 17.47
CA PRO A 294 -22.78 -11.95 18.78
C PRO A 294 -22.11 -10.59 19.03
N TYR A 295 -22.76 -9.72 19.81
CA TYR A 295 -22.08 -8.50 20.29
C TYR A 295 -20.97 -8.86 21.30
N PRO A 296 -19.90 -8.04 21.44
CA PRO A 296 -18.83 -8.30 22.40
C PRO A 296 -19.37 -8.42 23.84
N GLY A 297 -19.17 -9.59 24.45
CA GLY A 297 -19.71 -9.92 25.77
C GLY A 297 -21.09 -10.57 25.83
N GLN A 298 -21.68 -10.93 24.69
CA GLN A 298 -22.97 -11.63 24.70
C GLN A 298 -22.85 -13.02 25.35
N ASN A 299 -23.73 -13.33 26.31
CA ASN A 299 -23.80 -14.65 26.92
C ASN A 299 -24.57 -15.64 26.04
N SER A 300 -23.86 -16.34 25.13
CA SER A 300 -24.42 -17.40 24.29
C SER A 300 -23.37 -18.46 23.98
N VAL A 301 -23.78 -19.69 23.65
CA VAL A 301 -22.84 -20.72 23.20
C VAL A 301 -22.14 -20.25 21.92
N GLN A 302 -20.80 -20.27 21.92
CA GLN A 302 -19.93 -19.73 20.88
C GLN A 302 -18.80 -20.71 20.56
N ARG A 303 -18.66 -21.08 19.28
CA ARG A 303 -17.89 -22.25 18.84
C ARG A 303 -16.87 -21.86 17.76
N VAL A 304 -15.62 -21.72 18.16
CA VAL A 304 -14.50 -21.22 17.34
C VAL A 304 -13.66 -22.39 16.86
N VAL A 305 -13.21 -22.40 15.61
CA VAL A 305 -12.22 -23.38 15.11
C VAL A 305 -10.91 -22.69 14.76
N ILE A 306 -9.77 -23.28 15.17
CA ILE A 306 -8.43 -22.69 15.03
C ILE A 306 -7.43 -23.76 14.58
N TYR A 307 -6.63 -23.44 13.56
CA TYR A 307 -5.53 -24.26 13.03
C TYR A 307 -4.62 -23.42 12.12
N GLY A 308 -3.36 -23.81 11.93
CA GLY A 308 -2.50 -23.28 10.85
C GLY A 308 -2.31 -24.31 9.73
N ASP A 309 -1.58 -23.96 8.68
CA ASP A 309 -0.85 -24.93 7.84
C ASP A 309 -1.73 -25.93 7.06
N MET A 310 -2.95 -25.51 6.68
CA MET A 310 -3.88 -26.41 5.99
C MET A 310 -3.51 -26.61 4.52
N GLY A 311 -3.00 -25.59 3.84
CA GLY A 311 -2.76 -25.65 2.40
C GLY A 311 -3.98 -26.10 1.59
N LYS A 312 -3.73 -26.80 0.50
CA LYS A 312 -4.72 -27.35 -0.45
C LYS A 312 -4.32 -28.77 -0.91
N ASP A 313 -5.23 -29.52 -1.52
CA ASP A 313 -4.91 -30.70 -2.34
C ASP A 313 -6.03 -30.91 -3.37
N GLU A 314 -5.76 -31.61 -4.47
CA GLU A 314 -6.70 -31.73 -5.59
C GLU A 314 -7.75 -32.82 -5.37
N ALA A 315 -9.04 -32.43 -5.44
CA ALA A 315 -10.17 -33.32 -5.13
C ALA A 315 -10.39 -34.44 -6.18
N ASP A 316 -9.78 -34.33 -7.37
CA ASP A 316 -9.70 -35.39 -8.38
C ASP A 316 -8.41 -36.23 -8.29
N GLY A 317 -7.52 -35.90 -7.35
CA GLY A 317 -6.24 -36.57 -7.13
C GLY A 317 -5.14 -36.20 -8.12
N SER A 318 -5.30 -35.11 -8.89
CA SER A 318 -4.22 -34.53 -9.71
C SER A 318 -2.99 -34.16 -8.86
N ASN A 319 -1.83 -34.10 -9.51
CA ASN A 319 -0.61 -33.54 -8.94
C ASN A 319 -0.43 -32.09 -9.37
N GLU A 320 0.41 -31.33 -8.67
CA GLU A 320 0.63 -29.92 -8.93
C GLU A 320 1.89 -29.40 -8.18
N TYR A 321 2.27 -28.14 -8.42
CA TYR A 321 3.32 -27.49 -7.65
C TYR A 321 2.98 -27.45 -6.17
N ASN A 322 4.00 -27.58 -5.31
CA ASN A 322 3.87 -27.57 -3.86
C ASN A 322 2.85 -28.59 -3.29
N ASN A 323 2.53 -29.70 -3.97
CA ASN A 323 1.60 -30.70 -3.46
C ASN A 323 2.21 -31.55 -2.32
N PHE A 324 2.21 -31.00 -1.11
CA PHE A 324 2.66 -31.66 0.13
C PHE A 324 1.68 -31.51 1.31
N GLN A 325 0.42 -31.14 1.09
CA GLN A 325 -0.57 -30.91 2.17
C GLN A 325 -1.69 -31.97 2.23
N ARG A 326 -1.30 -33.24 2.40
CA ARG A 326 -2.20 -34.42 2.35
C ARG A 326 -3.33 -34.43 3.39
N GLY A 327 -3.25 -33.64 4.45
CA GLY A 327 -4.36 -33.47 5.41
C GLY A 327 -5.46 -32.51 4.94
N SER A 328 -5.19 -31.62 3.98
CA SER A 328 -5.98 -30.42 3.67
C SER A 328 -7.46 -30.70 3.38
N LEU A 329 -7.72 -31.60 2.42
CA LEU A 329 -9.08 -31.99 2.04
C LEU A 329 -9.83 -32.69 3.17
N ASN A 330 -9.13 -33.41 4.06
CA ASN A 330 -9.75 -34.04 5.22
C ASN A 330 -10.16 -32.99 6.26
N THR A 331 -9.29 -32.02 6.57
CA THR A 331 -9.60 -30.93 7.51
C THR A 331 -10.78 -30.10 7.03
N THR A 332 -10.70 -29.62 5.79
CA THR A 332 -11.79 -28.92 5.08
C THR A 332 -13.13 -29.68 5.20
N LYS A 333 -13.11 -30.99 4.91
CA LYS A 333 -14.27 -31.88 4.94
C LYS A 333 -14.88 -32.08 6.33
N GLN A 334 -14.09 -32.14 7.41
CA GLN A 334 -14.63 -32.22 8.77
C GLN A 334 -15.21 -30.87 9.24
N ILE A 335 -14.59 -29.75 8.85
CA ILE A 335 -15.11 -28.40 9.15
C ILE A 335 -16.46 -28.22 8.46
N ILE A 336 -16.59 -28.54 7.17
CA ILE A 336 -17.87 -28.51 6.43
C ILE A 336 -18.93 -29.39 7.10
N ARG A 337 -18.57 -30.59 7.57
CA ARG A 337 -19.48 -31.52 8.28
C ARG A 337 -19.99 -30.97 9.61
N ASP A 338 -19.15 -30.27 10.36
CA ASP A 338 -19.46 -29.73 11.69
C ASP A 338 -19.86 -28.24 11.63
N LEU A 339 -20.02 -27.65 10.43
CA LEU A 339 -20.17 -26.20 10.20
C LEU A 339 -21.38 -25.59 10.92
N LYS A 340 -22.48 -26.33 11.10
CA LYS A 340 -23.64 -25.87 11.90
C LYS A 340 -23.32 -25.69 13.40
N ASN A 341 -22.18 -26.22 13.83
CA ASN A 341 -21.63 -26.11 15.17
C ASN A 341 -20.30 -25.33 15.19
N ILE A 342 -20.01 -24.53 14.16
CA ILE A 342 -18.84 -23.66 14.05
C ILE A 342 -19.38 -22.27 13.71
N ASP A 343 -18.94 -21.27 14.45
CA ASP A 343 -19.47 -19.90 14.39
C ASP A 343 -18.47 -18.93 13.73
N ILE A 344 -17.18 -19.28 13.74
CA ILE A 344 -16.05 -18.54 13.17
C ILE A 344 -14.82 -19.47 13.06
N VAL A 345 -13.97 -19.24 12.05
CA VAL A 345 -12.72 -19.98 11.80
C VAL A 345 -11.53 -19.03 11.82
N PHE A 346 -10.40 -19.47 12.39
CA PHE A 346 -9.09 -18.80 12.31
C PHE A 346 -8.06 -19.74 11.67
N HIS A 347 -7.51 -19.35 10.52
CA HIS A 347 -6.41 -20.02 9.85
C HIS A 347 -5.09 -19.26 10.12
N ILE A 348 -4.27 -19.75 11.05
CA ILE A 348 -3.14 -19.00 11.61
C ILE A 348 -1.84 -19.19 10.81
N GLY A 349 -1.85 -18.65 9.59
CA GLY A 349 -0.74 -18.65 8.64
C GLY A 349 -0.56 -19.98 7.91
N ASP A 350 0.29 -19.94 6.87
CA ASP A 350 0.55 -21.02 5.92
C ASP A 350 -0.74 -21.49 5.23
N ILE A 351 -1.29 -20.58 4.44
CA ILE A 351 -2.66 -20.59 3.94
C ILE A 351 -2.82 -21.62 2.82
N CYS A 352 -2.04 -21.50 1.75
CA CYS A 352 -2.21 -22.30 0.54
C CYS A 352 -0.92 -22.93 -0.02
N TYR A 353 0.26 -22.54 0.48
CA TYR A 353 1.57 -22.92 -0.06
C TYR A 353 1.73 -22.68 -1.57
N ALA A 354 1.09 -21.65 -2.11
CA ALA A 354 1.23 -21.28 -3.52
C ALA A 354 2.69 -20.98 -3.89
N ASN A 355 3.43 -20.31 -3.00
CA ASN A 355 4.87 -20.04 -3.10
C ASN A 355 5.28 -19.55 -4.50
N GLY A 356 4.52 -18.60 -5.03
CA GLY A 356 4.71 -17.98 -6.35
C GLY A 356 4.04 -18.69 -7.52
N TYR A 357 3.26 -19.75 -7.30
CA TYR A 357 2.41 -20.40 -8.30
C TYR A 357 0.95 -19.96 -8.13
N LEU A 358 0.64 -18.75 -8.65
CA LEU A 358 -0.50 -17.93 -8.24
C LEU A 358 -1.89 -18.53 -8.50
N SER A 359 -2.03 -19.51 -9.40
CA SER A 359 -3.30 -20.23 -9.62
C SER A 359 -3.85 -20.91 -8.36
N GLN A 360 -2.97 -21.24 -7.41
CA GLN A 360 -3.31 -22.00 -6.21
C GLN A 360 -4.09 -21.15 -5.18
N TRP A 361 -4.14 -19.82 -5.33
CA TRP A 361 -4.99 -18.94 -4.52
C TRP A 361 -6.47 -18.97 -4.94
N ASP A 362 -6.79 -19.11 -6.24
CA ASP A 362 -8.17 -19.39 -6.69
C ASP A 362 -8.60 -20.79 -6.24
N GLN A 363 -7.71 -21.78 -6.36
CA GLN A 363 -7.92 -23.14 -5.89
C GLN A 363 -8.25 -23.19 -4.39
N PHE A 364 -7.44 -22.53 -3.56
CA PHE A 364 -7.66 -22.46 -2.12
C PHE A 364 -8.97 -21.72 -1.76
N THR A 365 -9.23 -20.56 -2.37
CA THR A 365 -10.49 -19.83 -2.11
C THR A 365 -11.72 -20.60 -2.57
N SER A 366 -11.62 -21.41 -3.63
CA SER A 366 -12.66 -22.37 -4.02
C SER A 366 -12.80 -23.54 -3.04
N GLN A 367 -11.69 -24.05 -2.48
CA GLN A 367 -11.72 -25.14 -1.50
C GLN A 367 -12.42 -24.73 -0.20
N ILE A 368 -12.22 -23.49 0.25
CA ILE A 368 -12.85 -22.96 1.47
C ILE A 368 -14.20 -22.25 1.23
N GLU A 369 -14.66 -22.04 -0.01
CA GLU A 369 -15.96 -21.41 -0.33
C GLU A 369 -17.12 -21.99 0.52
N PRO A 370 -17.27 -23.32 0.72
CA PRO A 370 -18.36 -23.89 1.52
C PRO A 370 -18.29 -23.59 3.03
N ILE A 371 -17.19 -23.00 3.52
CA ILE A 371 -16.97 -22.58 4.91
C ILE A 371 -17.07 -21.04 4.97
N ALA A 372 -16.18 -20.38 4.22
CA ALA A 372 -15.96 -18.93 4.28
C ALA A 372 -17.13 -18.10 3.72
N SER A 373 -18.00 -18.67 2.90
CA SER A 373 -19.24 -17.99 2.46
C SER A 373 -20.35 -17.96 3.51
N THR A 374 -20.19 -18.70 4.63
CA THR A 374 -21.23 -18.91 5.64
C THR A 374 -20.81 -18.45 7.04
N VAL A 375 -19.53 -18.57 7.40
CA VAL A 375 -18.95 -18.07 8.65
C VAL A 375 -17.69 -17.24 8.37
N PRO A 376 -17.32 -16.28 9.24
CA PRO A 376 -16.06 -15.55 9.07
C PRO A 376 -14.86 -16.49 9.07
N TYR A 377 -14.00 -16.35 8.06
CA TYR A 377 -12.76 -17.09 7.88
C TYR A 377 -11.61 -16.10 8.07
N MET A 378 -11.23 -15.90 9.33
CA MET A 378 -10.16 -15.01 9.73
C MET A 378 -8.81 -15.69 9.46
N ILE A 379 -7.79 -14.92 9.10
CA ILE A 379 -6.46 -15.45 8.76
C ILE A 379 -5.34 -14.71 9.49
N ALA A 380 -4.19 -15.36 9.67
CA ALA A 380 -2.91 -14.71 9.93
C ALA A 380 -1.96 -14.92 8.74
N SER A 381 -0.85 -14.19 8.73
CA SER A 381 0.26 -14.40 7.80
C SER A 381 1.25 -15.42 8.38
N GLY A 382 1.73 -16.35 7.56
CA GLY A 382 2.86 -17.23 7.86
C GLY A 382 4.03 -17.03 6.91
N ASN A 383 5.09 -17.83 7.07
CA ASN A 383 6.31 -17.67 6.27
C ASN A 383 6.08 -17.98 4.79
N HIS A 384 5.16 -18.91 4.47
CA HIS A 384 4.77 -19.17 3.08
C HIS A 384 3.89 -18.08 2.44
N GLU A 385 3.40 -17.10 3.21
CA GLU A 385 2.80 -15.88 2.64
C GLU A 385 3.83 -14.75 2.46
N ARG A 386 4.70 -14.53 3.46
CA ARG A 386 5.40 -13.25 3.63
C ARG A 386 6.91 -13.26 3.46
N ASP A 387 7.61 -14.37 3.72
CA ASP A 387 9.09 -14.35 3.79
C ASP A 387 9.76 -14.25 2.41
N TRP A 388 10.51 -13.16 2.20
CA TRP A 388 11.38 -12.98 1.05
C TRP A 388 12.58 -12.05 1.34
N PRO A 389 13.81 -12.36 0.87
CA PRO A 389 14.99 -11.60 1.27
C PRO A 389 14.94 -10.14 0.81
N GLY A 390 15.27 -9.22 1.72
CA GLY A 390 15.31 -7.78 1.44
C GLY A 390 13.95 -7.06 1.45
N THR A 391 12.84 -7.75 1.72
CA THR A 391 11.47 -7.17 1.69
C THR A 391 10.98 -6.61 3.03
N GLY A 392 11.84 -6.55 4.06
CA GLY A 392 11.47 -6.08 5.39
C GLY A 392 10.77 -7.11 6.29
N SER A 393 10.59 -8.35 5.83
CA SER A 393 10.27 -9.47 6.73
C SER A 393 11.39 -9.69 7.76
N PHE A 394 11.03 -10.17 8.94
CA PHE A 394 11.96 -10.44 10.04
C PHE A 394 12.85 -11.65 9.72
N TYR A 395 12.27 -12.68 9.09
CA TYR A 395 13.02 -13.80 8.52
C TYR A 395 13.39 -13.52 7.07
N GLY A 396 14.57 -14.00 6.68
CA GLY A 396 15.15 -13.82 5.34
C GLY A 396 15.13 -15.10 4.51
N SER A 397 14.15 -15.98 4.72
CA SER A 397 13.98 -17.18 3.90
C SER A 397 13.37 -16.84 2.54
N MET A 398 13.07 -17.85 1.74
CA MET A 398 12.45 -17.72 0.41
C MET A 398 11.09 -18.44 0.37
N ASP A 399 10.39 -18.50 1.49
CA ASP A 399 9.30 -19.45 1.67
C ASP A 399 8.05 -19.05 0.89
N SER A 400 7.80 -17.75 0.74
CA SER A 400 6.71 -17.21 -0.07
C SER A 400 6.93 -17.32 -1.59
N GLY A 401 8.06 -17.83 -2.07
CA GLY A 401 8.37 -17.92 -3.51
C GLY A 401 8.18 -16.59 -4.28
N GLY A 402 8.53 -15.47 -3.64
CA GLY A 402 8.46 -14.14 -4.23
C GLY A 402 7.14 -13.39 -4.06
N GLU A 403 6.09 -14.02 -3.50
CA GLU A 403 4.80 -13.37 -3.23
C GLU A 403 4.87 -12.23 -2.19
N CYS A 404 5.77 -12.33 -1.21
CA CYS A 404 6.13 -11.31 -0.22
C CYS A 404 4.96 -10.58 0.47
N GLY A 405 3.88 -11.30 0.81
CA GLY A 405 2.69 -10.80 1.51
C GLY A 405 1.52 -10.40 0.60
N VAL A 406 1.81 -9.88 -0.60
CA VAL A 406 0.84 -9.21 -1.50
C VAL A 406 -0.42 -10.04 -1.76
N LEU A 407 -0.25 -11.36 -1.93
CA LEU A 407 -1.35 -12.29 -2.21
C LEU A 407 -2.28 -12.47 -1.01
N ALA A 408 -1.73 -12.78 0.17
CA ALA A 408 -2.50 -12.92 1.41
C ALA A 408 -3.21 -11.61 1.78
N GLU A 409 -2.50 -10.49 1.63
CA GLU A 409 -3.02 -9.15 1.88
C GLU A 409 -4.18 -8.76 0.97
N THR A 410 -4.16 -9.21 -0.30
CA THR A 410 -5.15 -8.81 -1.31
C THR A 410 -6.32 -9.77 -1.42
N MET A 411 -6.05 -11.09 -1.40
CA MET A 411 -7.08 -12.12 -1.59
C MET A 411 -8.06 -12.20 -0.42
N PHE A 412 -7.63 -11.82 0.79
CA PHE A 412 -8.43 -11.83 2.01
C PHE A 412 -8.54 -10.42 2.62
N TYR A 413 -9.49 -10.27 3.54
CA TYR A 413 -9.61 -9.08 4.39
C TYR A 413 -9.44 -9.47 5.84
N VAL A 414 -8.69 -8.66 6.59
CA VAL A 414 -8.64 -8.67 8.05
C VAL A 414 -8.73 -7.22 8.57
N PRO A 415 -9.32 -6.96 9.76
CA PRO A 415 -9.62 -5.60 10.24
C PRO A 415 -8.39 -4.82 10.77
N THR A 416 -7.19 -5.11 10.25
CA THR A 416 -5.93 -4.40 10.59
C THR A 416 -5.96 -2.92 10.18
N GLU A 417 -5.08 -2.12 10.78
CA GLU A 417 -4.83 -0.73 10.37
C GLU A 417 -3.99 -0.64 9.09
N ASN A 418 -3.08 -1.59 8.86
CA ASN A 418 -2.21 -1.66 7.70
C ASN A 418 -2.02 -3.12 7.25
N ARG A 419 -2.43 -3.44 6.03
CA ARG A 419 -2.46 -4.81 5.50
C ARG A 419 -1.06 -5.43 5.41
N ALA A 420 -0.06 -4.64 5.03
CA ALA A 420 1.34 -5.07 4.95
C ALA A 420 2.00 -5.40 6.29
N LYS A 421 1.29 -5.22 7.42
CA LYS A 421 1.72 -5.57 8.77
C LYS A 421 0.94 -6.74 9.39
N PHE A 422 -0.18 -7.12 8.78
CA PHE A 422 -1.02 -8.29 9.07
C PHE A 422 -1.55 -8.53 10.51
N TRP A 423 -1.04 -7.85 11.55
CA TRP A 423 -1.53 -7.99 12.92
C TRP A 423 -2.85 -7.22 13.13
N TYR A 424 -3.78 -7.79 13.92
CA TYR A 424 -5.08 -7.17 14.22
C TYR A 424 -5.77 -7.77 15.47
N ALA A 425 -6.77 -7.05 15.96
CA ALA A 425 -7.67 -7.51 17.01
C ALA A 425 -9.04 -7.87 16.41
N THR A 426 -9.72 -8.88 16.95
CA THR A 426 -11.14 -9.12 16.63
C THR A 426 -11.88 -9.80 17.78
N ASP A 427 -13.21 -9.74 17.74
CA ASP A 427 -14.10 -10.11 18.83
C ASP A 427 -15.22 -11.05 18.37
N TYR A 428 -15.44 -12.15 19.09
CA TYR A 428 -16.58 -13.04 18.86
C TYR A 428 -17.29 -13.35 20.18
N GLY A 429 -18.26 -12.51 20.55
CA GLY A 429 -18.97 -12.64 21.82
C GLY A 429 -18.04 -12.52 23.02
N MET A 430 -17.94 -13.60 23.81
CA MET A 430 -17.08 -13.70 25.01
C MET A 430 -15.58 -13.86 24.69
N PHE A 431 -15.22 -14.07 23.41
CA PHE A 431 -13.83 -14.18 22.98
C PHE A 431 -13.27 -12.85 22.46
N ARG A 432 -12.05 -12.52 22.91
CA ARG A 432 -11.13 -11.55 22.28
C ARG A 432 -9.97 -12.32 21.66
N PHE A 433 -9.66 -12.01 20.40
CA PHE A 433 -8.49 -12.51 19.70
C PHE A 433 -7.49 -11.39 19.44
N CYS A 434 -6.22 -11.64 19.75
CA CYS A 434 -5.10 -10.80 19.34
C CYS A 434 -4.22 -11.61 18.37
N ILE A 435 -4.22 -11.21 17.11
CA ILE A 435 -3.51 -11.89 16.02
C ILE A 435 -2.20 -11.15 15.75
N ALA A 436 -1.09 -11.88 15.87
CA ALA A 436 0.25 -11.44 15.52
C ALA A 436 0.66 -11.99 14.14
N ASP A 437 1.52 -11.24 13.46
CA ASP A 437 2.25 -11.65 12.26
C ASP A 437 3.69 -12.01 12.67
N THR A 438 4.03 -13.28 12.62
CA THR A 438 5.37 -13.75 13.04
C THR A 438 6.46 -13.41 12.05
N GLU A 439 6.11 -12.96 10.84
CA GLU A 439 7.07 -12.62 9.80
C GLU A 439 7.50 -11.15 9.90
N HIS A 440 7.04 -10.44 10.94
CA HIS A 440 7.54 -9.13 11.39
C HIS A 440 7.94 -9.17 12.87
N ASP A 441 8.83 -8.27 13.30
CA ASP A 441 9.47 -8.30 14.63
C ASP A 441 8.46 -8.09 15.78
N TRP A 442 8.28 -9.09 16.65
CA TRP A 442 7.32 -9.10 17.77
C TRP A 442 7.92 -8.72 19.14
N ARG A 443 9.21 -8.37 19.19
CA ARG A 443 9.97 -8.24 20.45
C ARG A 443 9.69 -6.92 21.18
N GLU A 444 10.00 -6.87 22.47
CA GLU A 444 9.74 -5.70 23.33
C GLU A 444 10.29 -4.40 22.73
N GLY A 445 9.42 -3.42 22.54
CA GLY A 445 9.73 -2.12 21.91
C GLY A 445 9.38 -2.01 20.42
N THR A 446 8.95 -3.09 19.74
CA THR A 446 8.47 -2.99 18.35
C THR A 446 7.03 -2.47 18.28
N GLU A 447 6.64 -1.98 17.11
CA GLU A 447 5.26 -1.57 16.82
C GLU A 447 4.26 -2.70 17.05
N GLN A 448 4.63 -3.93 16.64
CA GLN A 448 3.81 -5.12 16.86
C GLN A 448 3.67 -5.44 18.35
N TYR A 449 4.75 -5.38 19.14
CA TYR A 449 4.66 -5.60 20.59
C TYR A 449 3.72 -4.60 21.27
N ASN A 450 3.80 -3.33 20.87
CA ASN A 450 2.92 -2.26 21.36
C ASN A 450 1.45 -2.49 20.95
N PHE A 451 1.21 -2.95 19.72
CA PHE A 451 -0.12 -3.39 19.29
C PHE A 451 -0.64 -4.57 20.12
N ILE A 452 0.18 -5.60 20.35
CA ILE A 452 -0.18 -6.78 21.14
C ILE A 452 -0.54 -6.36 22.57
N GLU A 453 0.28 -5.51 23.21
CA GLU A 453 -0.04 -4.96 24.54
C GLU A 453 -1.38 -4.19 24.52
N HIS A 454 -1.63 -3.35 23.52
CA HIS A 454 -2.90 -2.62 23.41
C HIS A 454 -4.11 -3.54 23.21
N CYS A 455 -3.99 -4.58 22.36
CA CYS A 455 -5.05 -5.56 22.13
C CYS A 455 -5.38 -6.37 23.39
N LEU A 456 -4.35 -6.76 24.16
CA LEU A 456 -4.47 -7.50 25.42
C LEU A 456 -4.95 -6.62 26.59
N ALA A 457 -4.68 -5.30 26.55
CA ALA A 457 -5.09 -4.34 27.58
C ALA A 457 -6.51 -3.80 27.41
N SER A 458 -7.01 -3.73 26.17
CA SER A 458 -8.30 -3.09 25.83
C SER A 458 -9.53 -3.97 26.01
N VAL A 459 -9.38 -5.20 26.50
CA VAL A 459 -10.49 -6.15 26.68
C VAL A 459 -11.12 -6.04 28.07
N ASP A 460 -12.44 -5.82 28.11
CA ASP A 460 -13.24 -5.95 29.32
C ASP A 460 -13.36 -7.45 29.68
N ARG A 461 -12.50 -7.95 30.57
CA ARG A 461 -12.49 -9.37 30.97
C ARG A 461 -13.71 -9.81 31.82
N GLN A 462 -14.61 -8.90 32.20
CA GLN A 462 -15.90 -9.28 32.78
C GLN A 462 -16.88 -9.72 31.69
N LYS A 463 -16.87 -9.02 30.55
CA LYS A 463 -17.69 -9.31 29.35
C LYS A 463 -17.04 -10.38 28.46
N GLN A 464 -15.74 -10.27 28.25
CA GLN A 464 -14.96 -11.11 27.34
C GLN A 464 -13.91 -11.90 28.15
N PRO A 465 -14.34 -12.91 28.93
CA PRO A 465 -13.46 -13.65 29.81
C PRO A 465 -12.41 -14.49 29.07
N TRP A 466 -12.61 -14.82 27.79
CA TRP A 466 -11.75 -15.71 27.01
C TRP A 466 -10.79 -14.90 26.12
N LEU A 467 -9.54 -14.77 26.56
CA LEU A 467 -8.50 -13.99 25.88
C LEU A 467 -7.52 -14.93 25.18
N ILE A 468 -7.54 -14.90 23.84
CA ILE A 468 -6.79 -15.81 22.97
C ILE A 468 -5.71 -15.03 22.21
N PHE A 469 -4.47 -15.51 22.25
CA PHE A 469 -3.38 -15.00 21.42
C PHE A 469 -3.12 -15.96 20.26
N LEU A 470 -3.02 -15.43 19.04
CA LEU A 470 -2.82 -16.20 17.82
C LEU A 470 -1.57 -15.68 17.08
N ALA A 471 -0.75 -16.61 16.60
CA ALA A 471 0.45 -16.34 15.81
C ALA A 471 0.68 -17.53 14.86
N HIS A 472 1.46 -17.35 13.78
CA HIS A 472 1.82 -18.49 12.91
C HIS A 472 2.99 -19.28 13.50
N ARG A 473 4.23 -18.77 13.43
CA ARG A 473 5.41 -19.44 14.01
C ARG A 473 5.27 -19.65 15.51
N VAL A 474 5.91 -20.69 16.04
CA VAL A 474 5.78 -21.05 17.46
C VAL A 474 6.57 -20.08 18.34
N LEU A 475 5.95 -18.99 18.77
CA LEU A 475 6.53 -18.07 19.75
C LEU A 475 6.45 -18.61 21.19
N GLY A 476 5.63 -19.63 21.45
CA GLY A 476 5.40 -20.18 22.79
C GLY A 476 6.29 -21.36 23.16
N TYR A 477 5.79 -22.57 22.93
CA TYR A 477 6.45 -23.83 23.26
C TYR A 477 6.08 -24.91 22.23
N SER A 478 7.09 -25.58 21.68
CA SER A 478 6.97 -26.81 20.89
C SER A 478 8.18 -27.70 21.14
N SER A 479 7.95 -29.01 21.12
CA SER A 479 8.95 -30.06 21.17
C SER A 479 9.25 -30.60 19.76
N CYS A 480 9.11 -29.79 18.72
CA CYS A 480 9.49 -30.17 17.35
C CYS A 480 10.98 -30.51 17.27
N ALA A 481 11.32 -31.49 16.42
CA ALA A 481 12.68 -31.97 16.24
C ALA A 481 13.65 -30.87 15.76
N TYR A 482 13.23 -29.99 14.82
CA TYR A 482 14.13 -28.97 14.27
C TYR A 482 14.50 -27.89 15.31
N TYR A 483 13.53 -27.33 16.04
CA TYR A 483 13.81 -26.41 17.16
C TYR A 483 14.73 -27.07 18.21
N ALA A 484 14.52 -28.35 18.53
CA ALA A 484 15.37 -29.06 19.47
C ALA A 484 16.81 -29.29 18.97
N MET A 485 17.01 -29.47 17.65
CA MET A 485 18.35 -29.54 17.03
C MET A 485 19.09 -28.20 17.08
N GLU A 486 18.34 -27.08 17.04
CA GLU A 486 18.87 -25.73 17.25
C GLU A 486 19.05 -25.36 18.74
N GLY A 487 18.73 -26.28 19.67
CA GLY A 487 18.83 -26.07 21.11
C GLY A 487 17.71 -25.24 21.73
N THR A 488 16.60 -25.04 21.01
CA THR A 488 15.42 -24.27 21.43
C THR A 488 14.16 -25.16 21.50
N SER A 489 13.02 -24.55 21.82
CA SER A 489 11.68 -25.18 21.91
C SER A 489 10.58 -24.21 21.46
N ALA A 490 10.94 -23.31 20.55
CA ALA A 490 10.16 -22.22 19.96
C ALA A 490 11.11 -21.48 18.99
N GLU A 491 10.59 -20.52 18.25
CA GLU A 491 11.44 -19.54 17.56
C GLU A 491 12.42 -18.85 18.53
N PRO A 492 13.68 -18.60 18.11
CA PRO A 492 14.61 -17.80 18.89
C PRO A 492 14.02 -16.44 19.28
N MET A 493 14.02 -16.10 20.58
CA MET A 493 13.41 -14.88 21.15
C MET A 493 11.87 -14.84 21.11
N GLY A 494 11.20 -15.95 20.80
CA GLY A 494 9.74 -16.02 20.67
C GLY A 494 8.98 -15.61 21.95
N ARG A 495 9.26 -16.29 23.07
CA ARG A 495 8.48 -16.12 24.32
C ARG A 495 9.05 -15.04 25.23
N GLU A 496 10.34 -14.74 25.12
CA GLU A 496 11.10 -14.06 26.18
C GLU A 496 10.57 -12.64 26.45
N SER A 497 10.13 -11.94 25.41
CA SER A 497 9.38 -10.68 25.51
C SER A 497 7.90 -10.93 25.80
N LEU A 498 7.21 -11.68 24.94
CA LEU A 498 5.74 -11.75 24.94
C LEU A 498 5.13 -12.42 26.17
N GLN A 499 5.84 -13.34 26.84
CA GLN A 499 5.35 -13.96 28.07
C GLN A 499 5.13 -12.93 29.20
N LYS A 500 5.80 -11.77 29.16
CA LYS A 500 5.51 -10.64 30.05
C LYS A 500 4.07 -10.16 29.86
N LEU A 501 3.66 -9.95 28.60
CA LEU A 501 2.31 -9.52 28.24
C LEU A 501 1.28 -10.63 28.50
N TRP A 502 1.55 -11.86 28.06
CA TRP A 502 0.66 -13.00 28.26
C TRP A 502 0.35 -13.24 29.75
N GLN A 503 1.36 -13.12 30.62
CA GLN A 503 1.19 -13.23 32.07
C GLN A 503 0.48 -11.99 32.68
N LYS A 504 0.90 -10.77 32.31
CA LYS A 504 0.35 -9.50 32.81
C LYS A 504 -1.14 -9.35 32.52
N TYR A 505 -1.57 -9.70 31.31
CA TYR A 505 -2.96 -9.60 30.85
C TYR A 505 -3.75 -10.91 30.95
N LYS A 506 -3.10 -11.99 31.41
CA LYS A 506 -3.68 -13.33 31.58
C LYS A 506 -4.33 -13.84 30.30
N VAL A 507 -3.52 -14.01 29.25
CA VAL A 507 -3.90 -14.79 28.07
C VAL A 507 -4.18 -16.22 28.51
N ASP A 508 -5.31 -16.75 28.07
CA ASP A 508 -5.77 -18.06 28.52
C ASP A 508 -5.15 -19.18 27.68
N ILE A 509 -5.17 -18.97 26.36
CA ILE A 509 -4.62 -19.88 25.37
C ILE A 509 -3.84 -19.06 24.34
N ALA A 510 -2.59 -19.44 24.09
CA ALA A 510 -1.75 -18.93 23.01
C ALA A 510 -1.53 -20.04 21.98
N MET A 511 -1.89 -19.81 20.72
CA MET A 511 -1.95 -20.84 19.69
C MET A 511 -1.08 -20.52 18.47
N PHE A 512 -0.46 -21.56 17.91
CA PHE A 512 0.57 -21.48 16.87
C PHE A 512 0.33 -22.50 15.75
N GLY A 513 0.67 -22.14 14.52
CA GLY A 513 0.86 -23.06 13.39
C GLY A 513 2.32 -23.50 13.27
N HIS A 514 2.83 -23.55 12.03
CA HIS A 514 4.23 -23.72 11.58
C HIS A 514 4.89 -25.07 11.88
N VAL A 515 4.64 -25.62 13.06
CA VAL A 515 5.00 -27.01 13.41
C VAL A 515 3.82 -27.89 13.01
N HIS A 516 4.01 -28.71 11.97
CA HIS A 516 2.96 -29.54 11.39
C HIS A 516 2.61 -30.77 12.26
N ASN A 517 2.11 -30.55 13.47
CA ASN A 517 1.59 -31.58 14.37
C ASN A 517 0.62 -30.93 15.38
N TYR A 518 0.24 -31.66 16.44
CA TYR A 518 -0.48 -31.09 17.58
C TYR A 518 0.30 -31.31 18.88
N GLU A 519 0.47 -30.25 19.68
CA GLU A 519 1.05 -30.32 21.02
C GLU A 519 0.36 -29.35 21.97
N ARG A 520 0.13 -29.77 23.21
CA ARG A 520 -0.48 -28.93 24.26
C ARG A 520 0.36 -28.92 25.52
N THR A 521 0.54 -27.73 26.08
CA THR A 521 1.24 -27.54 27.36
C THR A 521 0.32 -27.60 28.58
N CYS A 522 0.92 -27.72 29.76
CA CYS A 522 0.34 -27.21 31.01
C CYS A 522 0.18 -25.68 30.96
N PRO A 523 -0.63 -25.07 31.83
CA PRO A 523 -0.51 -23.65 32.13
C PRO A 523 0.93 -23.38 32.58
N VAL A 524 1.66 -22.55 31.84
CA VAL A 524 3.13 -22.43 31.93
C VAL A 524 3.56 -20.97 31.91
N TYR A 525 4.62 -20.67 32.65
CA TYR A 525 5.31 -19.37 32.64
C TYR A 525 6.79 -19.62 32.95
N GLN A 526 7.71 -18.97 32.23
CA GLN A 526 9.17 -19.17 32.39
C GLN A 526 9.57 -20.66 32.40
N ASN A 527 9.02 -21.43 31.46
CA ASN A 527 9.23 -22.88 31.26
C ASN A 527 8.74 -23.79 32.42
N VAL A 528 8.10 -23.25 33.47
CA VAL A 528 7.59 -23.99 34.64
C VAL A 528 6.07 -24.11 34.60
N CYS A 529 5.52 -25.31 34.83
CA CYS A 529 4.08 -25.50 34.98
C CYS A 529 3.55 -24.80 36.25
N THR A 530 2.67 -23.82 36.06
CA THR A 530 2.04 -23.03 37.11
C THR A 530 0.79 -23.71 37.68
N ASN A 531 0.25 -24.69 36.95
CA ASN A 531 -0.82 -25.59 37.38
C ASN A 531 -0.45 -27.06 37.06
N LYS A 532 -0.95 -28.01 37.87
CA LYS A 532 -0.68 -29.45 37.74
C LYS A 532 -1.87 -30.25 37.18
N GLU A 533 -3.05 -29.63 37.09
CA GLU A 533 -4.19 -30.23 36.40
C GLU A 533 -3.88 -30.45 34.92
N LYS A 534 -4.52 -31.46 34.32
CA LYS A 534 -4.30 -31.78 32.89
C LYS A 534 -5.48 -31.42 32.00
N ASN A 535 -6.70 -31.72 32.44
CA ASN A 535 -7.89 -31.69 31.60
C ASN A 535 -9.06 -30.89 32.20
N TYR A 536 -9.01 -30.53 33.50
CA TYR A 536 -10.07 -29.73 34.14
C TYR A 536 -9.45 -28.70 35.08
N TYR A 537 -9.35 -27.46 34.61
CA TYR A 537 -8.78 -26.35 35.36
C TYR A 537 -9.87 -25.59 36.12
N LYS A 538 -9.59 -25.24 37.39
CA LYS A 538 -10.45 -24.44 38.25
C LYS A 538 -9.78 -23.13 38.65
N GLY A 539 -10.53 -22.03 38.60
CA GLY A 539 -10.07 -20.73 39.11
C GLY A 539 -8.87 -20.16 38.33
N THR A 540 -7.94 -19.54 39.05
CA THR A 540 -6.77 -18.86 38.46
C THR A 540 -5.72 -19.88 38.00
N LEU A 541 -5.42 -19.86 36.70
CA LEU A 541 -4.44 -20.76 36.06
C LEU A 541 -2.98 -20.49 36.44
N ASN A 542 -2.68 -19.27 36.89
CA ASN A 542 -1.32 -18.73 37.17
C ASN A 542 -0.35 -18.72 35.98
N GLY A 543 -0.73 -19.17 34.78
CA GLY A 543 0.04 -19.08 33.53
C GLY A 543 -0.83 -19.40 32.32
N THR A 544 -0.30 -19.17 31.12
CA THR A 544 -1.00 -19.38 29.84
C THR A 544 -0.87 -20.83 29.36
N ILE A 545 -1.91 -21.38 28.73
CA ILE A 545 -1.82 -22.67 28.02
C ILE A 545 -1.31 -22.40 26.61
N HIS A 546 -0.24 -23.07 26.18
CA HIS A 546 0.26 -22.97 24.82
C HIS A 546 -0.15 -24.21 24.01
N VAL A 547 -0.50 -23.98 22.75
CA VAL A 547 -0.96 -25.03 21.82
C VAL A 547 -0.33 -24.87 20.45
N VAL A 548 0.31 -25.91 19.95
CA VAL A 548 0.66 -26.08 18.54
C VAL A 548 -0.53 -26.74 17.84
N ALA A 549 -0.97 -26.16 16.73
CA ALA A 549 -2.16 -26.56 15.96
C ALA A 549 -1.92 -26.50 14.43
N GLY A 550 -0.67 -26.68 13.99
CA GLY A 550 -0.29 -26.72 12.57
C GLY A 550 -0.52 -28.07 11.88
N GLY A 551 -1.17 -29.02 12.54
CA GLY A 551 -1.50 -30.32 11.94
C GLY A 551 -2.59 -30.30 10.86
N ALA A 552 -2.99 -29.16 10.26
CA ALA A 552 -4.19 -29.13 9.43
C ALA A 552 -4.02 -29.77 8.03
N GLY A 553 -2.82 -29.76 7.46
CA GLY A 553 -2.65 -30.23 6.09
C GLY A 553 -1.23 -30.58 5.69
N ALA A 554 -0.28 -29.69 5.94
CA ALA A 554 1.11 -29.84 5.50
C ALA A 554 1.84 -31.03 6.12
N SER A 555 2.82 -31.57 5.37
CA SER A 555 3.59 -32.76 5.72
C SER A 555 4.12 -32.72 7.16
N LEU A 556 3.74 -33.72 7.95
CA LEU A 556 3.87 -33.73 9.40
C LEU A 556 5.32 -33.54 9.90
N SER A 557 5.46 -32.82 11.01
CA SER A 557 6.75 -32.50 11.65
C SER A 557 7.02 -33.40 12.86
N GLU A 558 8.17 -34.08 12.89
CA GLU A 558 8.53 -34.99 13.98
C GLU A 558 8.81 -34.28 15.32
N PHE A 559 8.58 -34.98 16.42
CA PHE A 559 8.93 -34.51 17.77
C PHE A 559 10.34 -34.94 18.17
N THR A 560 11.01 -34.13 19.01
CA THR A 560 12.22 -34.59 19.70
C THR A 560 11.93 -35.73 20.66
N THR A 561 12.90 -36.62 20.82
CA THR A 561 12.90 -37.71 21.81
C THR A 561 12.88 -37.21 23.26
N THR A 562 13.17 -35.91 23.48
CA THR A 562 13.10 -35.28 24.80
C THR A 562 11.64 -35.03 25.22
N GLN A 563 11.19 -35.68 26.29
CA GLN A 563 9.91 -35.36 26.92
C GLN A 563 10.08 -34.19 27.91
N THR A 564 9.50 -33.04 27.58
CA THR A 564 9.53 -31.85 28.44
C THR A 564 8.47 -31.95 29.55
N GLN A 565 8.73 -31.35 30.72
CA GLN A 565 7.77 -31.39 31.84
C GLN A 565 6.46 -30.64 31.53
N TRP A 566 6.51 -29.64 30.65
CA TRP A 566 5.35 -28.86 30.27
C TRP A 566 4.48 -29.49 29.17
N SER A 567 5.00 -30.43 28.37
CA SER A 567 4.24 -31.12 27.32
C SER A 567 3.24 -32.11 27.93
N ILE A 568 1.95 -31.78 27.92
CA ILE A 568 0.89 -32.67 28.41
C ILE A 568 0.48 -33.71 27.36
N PHE A 569 0.34 -33.28 26.11
CA PHE A 569 -0.13 -34.12 25.00
C PHE A 569 0.60 -33.75 23.71
N ARG A 570 0.90 -34.75 22.89
CA ARG A 570 1.53 -34.65 21.56
C ARG A 570 0.84 -35.63 20.61
N ASP A 571 0.66 -35.26 19.36
CA ASP A 571 0.08 -36.14 18.33
C ASP A 571 0.65 -35.84 16.94
N TYR A 572 1.14 -36.89 16.29
CA TYR A 572 1.74 -36.85 14.95
C TYR A 572 0.73 -37.37 13.93
N ASP A 573 -0.27 -36.54 13.64
CA ASP A 573 -1.38 -36.83 12.71
C ASP A 573 -2.06 -35.51 12.33
N TYR A 574 -2.92 -35.56 11.30
CA TYR A 574 -3.65 -34.39 10.85
C TYR A 574 -4.84 -34.07 11.77
N GLY A 575 -5.00 -32.81 12.15
CA GLY A 575 -6.09 -32.35 13.01
C GLY A 575 -6.18 -30.83 13.14
N PHE A 576 -7.28 -30.38 13.75
CA PHE A 576 -7.61 -28.98 14.01
C PHE A 576 -8.21 -28.85 15.41
N THR A 577 -8.32 -27.61 15.93
CA THR A 577 -8.87 -27.37 17.27
C THR A 577 -10.26 -26.73 17.21
N LYS A 578 -11.03 -26.93 18.28
CA LYS A 578 -12.35 -26.34 18.48
C LYS A 578 -12.49 -25.84 19.92
N LEU A 579 -12.80 -24.56 20.08
CA LEU A 579 -13.11 -23.95 21.37
C LEU A 579 -14.62 -23.75 21.45
N THR A 580 -15.24 -24.13 22.56
CA THR A 580 -16.67 -23.90 22.85
C THR A 580 -16.79 -23.19 24.18
N ALA A 581 -17.10 -21.90 24.16
CA ALA A 581 -17.56 -21.20 25.35
C ALA A 581 -19.06 -21.52 25.53
N PHE A 582 -19.43 -22.08 26.68
CA PHE A 582 -20.82 -22.33 27.03
C PHE A 582 -21.48 -21.10 27.67
N ASP A 583 -20.69 -20.42 28.50
CA ASP A 583 -21.05 -19.25 29.30
C ASP A 583 -19.75 -18.50 29.68
N HIS A 584 -19.89 -17.43 30.46
CA HIS A 584 -18.78 -16.57 30.89
C HIS A 584 -17.77 -17.25 31.84
N SER A 585 -18.15 -18.35 32.50
CA SER A 585 -17.29 -19.07 33.45
C SER A 585 -16.74 -20.39 32.90
N ASN A 586 -17.33 -20.97 31.84
CA ASN A 586 -16.99 -22.30 31.32
C ASN A 586 -16.58 -22.32 29.83
N LEU A 587 -15.28 -22.57 29.59
CA LEU A 587 -14.71 -22.86 28.28
C LEU A 587 -14.34 -24.34 28.15
N LEU A 588 -14.65 -24.95 27.01
CA LEU A 588 -14.14 -26.25 26.56
C LEU A 588 -13.21 -26.04 25.36
N PHE A 589 -12.07 -26.72 25.38
CA PHE A 589 -11.16 -26.89 24.25
C PHE A 589 -11.18 -28.36 23.80
N GLU A 590 -11.23 -28.61 22.50
CA GLU A 590 -11.17 -29.93 21.86
C GLU A 590 -10.12 -29.91 20.74
N TYR A 591 -9.23 -30.89 20.69
CA TYR A 591 -8.44 -31.20 19.50
C TYR A 591 -9.07 -32.37 18.75
N LYS A 592 -9.30 -32.19 17.44
CA LYS A 592 -10.06 -33.10 16.57
C LYS A 592 -9.19 -33.55 15.40
N LYS A 593 -8.99 -34.85 15.23
CA LYS A 593 -8.24 -35.39 14.08
C LYS A 593 -9.05 -35.26 12.80
N SER A 594 -8.41 -34.82 11.72
CA SER A 594 -9.04 -34.56 10.42
C SER A 594 -9.49 -35.84 9.72
N ARG A 595 -8.87 -36.99 10.02
CA ARG A 595 -9.23 -38.29 9.44
C ARG A 595 -10.66 -38.74 9.77
N ASP A 596 -11.18 -38.44 10.96
CA ASP A 596 -12.49 -38.92 11.44
C ASP A 596 -13.37 -37.86 12.11
N GLY A 597 -12.84 -36.67 12.43
CA GLY A 597 -13.56 -35.59 13.09
C GLY A 597 -13.85 -35.82 14.58
N LYS A 598 -13.25 -36.84 15.21
CA LYS A 598 -13.42 -37.13 16.64
C LYS A 598 -12.42 -36.35 17.49
N VAL A 599 -12.78 -36.12 18.75
CA VAL A 599 -11.91 -35.51 19.77
C VAL A 599 -10.88 -36.54 20.25
N TYR A 600 -9.60 -36.15 20.28
CA TYR A 600 -8.48 -36.98 20.78
C TYR A 600 -7.78 -36.39 22.00
N ASP A 601 -7.83 -35.07 22.18
CA ASP A 601 -7.44 -34.38 23.41
C ASP A 601 -8.46 -33.27 23.73
N SER A 602 -8.63 -32.93 25.00
CA SER A 602 -9.54 -31.87 25.43
C SER A 602 -9.23 -31.38 26.85
N PHE A 603 -9.59 -30.13 27.13
CA PHE A 603 -9.60 -29.61 28.49
C PHE A 603 -10.74 -28.61 28.71
N ARG A 604 -11.10 -28.39 29.97
CA ARG A 604 -12.04 -27.33 30.38
C ARG A 604 -11.39 -26.34 31.32
N ILE A 605 -11.76 -25.07 31.19
CA ILE A 605 -11.48 -24.02 32.19
C ILE A 605 -12.83 -23.64 32.80
N SER A 606 -12.93 -23.74 34.13
CA SER A 606 -14.11 -23.36 34.91
C SER A 606 -13.70 -22.38 36.02
N ARG A 607 -14.01 -21.10 35.85
CA ARG A 607 -13.55 -20.00 36.73
C ARG A 607 -14.49 -18.81 36.63
N ASP A 608 -14.48 -17.93 37.62
CA ASP A 608 -15.27 -16.68 37.58
C ASP A 608 -14.39 -15.47 37.29
N TYR A 609 -15.00 -14.31 37.00
CA TYR A 609 -14.29 -13.04 36.78
C TYR A 609 -13.34 -12.66 37.95
N ARG A 610 -13.72 -12.98 39.21
CA ARG A 610 -12.85 -12.84 40.39
C ARG A 610 -11.50 -13.56 40.26
N ASP A 611 -11.46 -14.70 39.58
CA ASP A 611 -10.25 -15.51 39.39
C ASP A 611 -9.37 -14.95 38.26
N ILE A 612 -9.97 -14.16 37.35
CA ILE A 612 -9.25 -13.33 36.37
C ILE A 612 -8.69 -12.07 37.05
N LEU A 613 -9.33 -11.54 38.10
CA LEU A 613 -8.81 -10.41 38.88
C LEU A 613 -7.72 -10.81 39.90
N ALA A 614 -7.83 -11.98 40.55
CA ALA A 614 -6.94 -12.39 41.64
C ALA A 614 -5.43 -12.38 41.26
N CYS A 615 -4.58 -11.77 42.09
CA CYS A 615 -3.15 -11.63 41.79
C CYS A 615 -2.44 -12.99 41.67
N THR A 616 -1.75 -13.21 40.54
CA THR A 616 -0.82 -14.34 40.39
C THR A 616 0.48 -13.99 41.12
N ILE A 617 0.94 -14.84 42.05
CA ILE A 617 2.16 -14.56 42.83
C ILE A 617 3.39 -14.61 41.90
N SER A 618 4.04 -13.47 41.69
CA SER A 618 5.37 -13.44 41.07
C SER A 618 6.42 -13.90 42.08
N MET A 619 7.29 -14.83 41.67
CA MET A 619 8.46 -15.23 42.47
C MET A 619 9.63 -14.24 42.31
N GLU A 620 9.41 -12.96 42.65
CA GLU A 620 10.52 -12.02 42.89
C GLU A 620 11.18 -12.32 44.23
N MET A 621 12.02 -13.36 44.26
CA MET A 621 12.73 -13.77 45.46
C MET A 621 13.88 -12.82 45.76
N ARG A 622 13.78 -12.09 46.88
CA ARG A 622 14.83 -11.18 47.38
C ARG A 622 16.18 -11.88 47.51
N ILE A 623 17.19 -11.40 46.78
CA ILE A 623 18.59 -11.47 47.21
C ILE A 623 19.21 -10.08 47.01
N SER A 624 19.35 -9.32 48.10
CA SER A 624 20.03 -8.02 48.10
C SER A 624 21.12 -8.02 49.17
N GLY A 625 22.36 -7.83 48.71
CA GLY A 625 23.53 -7.59 49.55
C GLY A 625 24.18 -8.83 50.14
N LEU A 626 25.34 -9.21 49.59
CA LEU A 626 26.62 -9.09 50.31
C LEU A 626 27.83 -9.40 49.40
N ILE A 627 28.98 -8.82 49.78
CA ILE A 627 30.34 -8.96 49.20
C ILE A 627 30.63 -8.11 47.95
N PHE A 628 31.60 -7.23 48.17
CA PHE A 628 32.29 -6.34 47.22
C PHE A 628 33.80 -6.69 47.34
N LEU A 629 34.61 -6.34 46.34
CA LEU A 629 36.10 -6.44 46.31
C LEU A 629 36.74 -7.84 46.20
N ALA A 630 37.88 -7.84 45.50
CA ALA A 630 38.76 -8.95 45.11
C ALA A 630 38.10 -10.02 44.19
N ILE A 631 38.77 -10.54 43.15
CA ILE A 631 40.19 -10.48 42.79
C ILE A 631 40.38 -9.90 41.38
N PHE A 632 41.22 -8.87 41.29
CA PHE A 632 41.99 -8.54 40.08
C PHE A 632 43.46 -8.78 40.44
N TRP A 633 44.33 -9.05 39.46
CA TRP A 633 45.73 -9.51 39.60
C TRP A 633 45.93 -10.97 40.03
N ALA A 634 46.21 -11.85 39.06
CA ALA A 634 47.49 -12.54 38.93
C ALA A 634 47.62 -13.22 37.55
N PHE A 635 48.85 -13.41 37.07
CA PHE A 635 49.24 -14.23 35.90
C PHE A 635 48.62 -13.89 34.54
N GLY A 636 49.18 -12.86 33.90
CA GLY A 636 49.71 -13.03 32.55
C GLY A 636 51.24 -12.96 32.59
N SER A 637 51.95 -13.75 31.76
CA SER A 637 53.37 -13.58 31.41
C SER A 637 53.78 -14.62 30.34
N LEU A 638 54.68 -14.23 29.43
CA LEU A 638 55.36 -15.04 28.40
C LEU A 638 54.41 -15.57 27.29
N GLU A 639 54.38 -15.02 26.06
CA GLU A 639 55.46 -14.85 25.04
C GLU A 639 55.91 -16.18 24.39
N GLY A 640 56.05 -16.30 23.07
CA GLY A 640 55.67 -15.38 21.98
C GLY A 640 56.44 -15.63 20.68
N ALA A 641 55.78 -15.59 19.52
CA ALA A 641 56.40 -15.50 18.19
C ALA A 641 55.35 -15.16 17.10
N SER A 642 55.78 -14.51 16.02
CA SER A 642 54.97 -14.21 14.83
C SER A 642 55.59 -14.84 13.56
N SER A 643 54.78 -15.17 12.55
CA SER A 643 54.70 -14.36 11.30
C SER A 643 54.03 -15.09 10.11
N HIS A 644 53.36 -14.29 9.25
CA HIS A 644 52.91 -14.53 7.86
C HIS A 644 51.91 -15.66 7.53
N GLY A 645 50.87 -15.33 6.75
CA GLY A 645 49.96 -16.32 6.16
C GLY A 645 48.61 -15.84 5.60
N ASP A 646 48.54 -14.72 4.84
CA ASP A 646 47.33 -14.39 4.04
C ASP A 646 47.10 -15.46 2.93
N GLN A 647 45.91 -15.69 2.35
CA GLN A 647 44.80 -14.78 1.98
C GLN A 647 43.41 -15.46 2.00
N PRO A 648 42.31 -14.67 1.99
CA PRO A 648 40.95 -15.12 1.67
C PRO A 648 40.70 -15.23 0.14
N LEU A 649 39.62 -15.90 -0.26
CA LEU A 649 39.15 -15.98 -1.66
C LEU A 649 37.74 -15.39 -1.87
N SER A 650 37.60 -14.08 -1.64
CA SER A 650 36.55 -13.30 -2.30
C SER A 650 37.06 -12.84 -3.67
N ARG A 651 36.52 -13.41 -4.77
CA ARG A 651 36.82 -12.93 -6.13
C ARG A 651 36.06 -11.63 -6.43
N ILE A 652 36.63 -10.52 -5.96
CA ILE A 652 36.24 -9.17 -6.39
C ILE A 652 36.66 -9.01 -7.86
N ALA A 653 35.72 -8.62 -8.73
CA ALA A 653 36.05 -8.08 -10.04
C ALA A 653 36.57 -6.63 -9.85
N ILE A 654 37.87 -6.48 -9.58
CA ILE A 654 38.51 -5.17 -9.54
C ILE A 654 38.83 -4.76 -10.97
N ASP A 655 37.96 -3.96 -11.58
CA ASP A 655 38.30 -3.18 -12.77
C ASP A 655 39.33 -2.12 -12.38
N ARG A 656 40.60 -2.52 -12.37
CA ARG A 656 41.73 -1.67 -12.04
C ARG A 656 42.12 -0.81 -13.23
N ALA A 657 41.17 0.00 -13.69
CA ALA A 657 41.44 1.12 -14.56
C ALA A 657 42.46 2.03 -13.85
N LEU A 658 43.70 2.03 -14.36
CA LEU A 658 44.74 2.96 -13.93
C LEU A 658 44.37 4.35 -14.48
N VAL A 659 43.48 5.04 -13.77
CA VAL A 659 43.25 6.46 -13.96
C VAL A 659 44.57 7.16 -13.64
N ALA A 660 45.28 7.58 -14.69
CA ALA A 660 46.49 8.36 -14.59
C ALA A 660 46.10 9.79 -14.19
N LEU A 661 45.79 9.99 -12.90
CA LEU A 661 45.64 11.30 -12.29
C LEU A 661 46.90 12.12 -12.60
N ASP A 662 46.73 13.37 -13.01
CA ASP A 662 47.86 14.22 -13.40
C ASP A 662 48.64 14.63 -12.14
N ASN A 663 49.93 14.30 -12.08
CA ASN A 663 50.78 14.58 -10.91
C ASN A 663 50.93 16.09 -10.59
N GLY A 664 50.57 16.98 -11.52
CA GLY A 664 50.49 18.43 -11.32
C GLY A 664 49.08 18.94 -10.98
N ALA A 665 48.07 18.07 -10.95
CA ALA A 665 46.70 18.41 -10.60
C ALA A 665 46.43 18.22 -9.10
N TYR A 666 45.54 19.05 -8.54
CA TYR A 666 44.96 18.81 -7.21
C TYR A 666 43.60 19.48 -7.04
N VAL A 667 42.83 18.97 -6.08
CA VAL A 667 41.71 19.64 -5.44
C VAL A 667 41.94 19.54 -3.92
N LYS A 668 41.59 20.56 -3.16
CA LYS A 668 41.61 20.57 -1.69
C LYS A 668 40.35 21.23 -1.16
N ALA A 669 39.72 20.62 -0.17
CA ALA A 669 38.47 21.09 0.42
C ALA A 669 38.68 21.52 1.87
N SER A 670 38.15 22.69 2.23
CA SER A 670 38.32 23.29 3.56
C SER A 670 37.04 24.03 4.02
N PRO A 671 36.66 23.97 5.31
CA PRO A 671 37.26 23.15 6.38
C PRO A 671 36.99 21.64 6.18
N SER A 672 37.68 20.79 6.94
CA SER A 672 37.54 19.32 6.85
C SER A 672 36.35 18.75 7.63
N VAL A 673 35.80 19.52 8.57
CA VAL A 673 34.60 19.18 9.35
C VAL A 673 33.62 20.34 9.29
N LEU A 674 32.36 20.04 8.97
CA LEU A 674 31.24 20.98 8.83
C LEU A 674 30.26 20.82 10.01
N GLY A 675 29.33 21.76 10.19
CA GLY A 675 28.28 21.69 11.22
C GLY A 675 28.80 21.66 12.65
N SER A 676 29.98 22.22 12.89
CA SER A 676 30.70 22.08 14.18
C SER A 676 29.97 22.66 15.39
N THR A 677 29.02 23.58 15.20
CA THR A 677 28.11 24.06 16.24
C THR A 677 26.64 23.75 15.92
N GLY A 678 26.37 22.62 15.25
CA GLY A 678 25.02 22.10 14.99
C GLY A 678 24.36 22.59 13.70
N GLN A 679 25.07 23.27 12.80
CA GLN A 679 24.53 23.67 11.49
C GLN A 679 24.36 22.46 10.58
N ASN A 680 23.22 22.41 9.88
CA ASN A 680 22.98 21.44 8.80
C ASN A 680 23.36 21.98 7.42
N THR A 681 23.93 23.19 7.34
CA THR A 681 24.35 23.83 6.09
C THR A 681 25.62 24.66 6.33
N GLU A 682 26.67 24.48 5.53
CA GLU A 682 27.94 25.22 5.69
C GLU A 682 28.68 25.47 4.35
N TRP A 683 29.51 26.51 4.33
CA TRP A 683 30.32 26.90 3.16
C TRP A 683 31.69 26.22 3.13
N VAL A 684 31.94 25.47 2.07
CA VAL A 684 33.23 24.85 1.75
C VAL A 684 33.97 25.72 0.75
N THR A 685 35.27 25.94 0.96
CA THR A 685 36.18 26.54 -0.02
C THR A 685 37.05 25.45 -0.65
N LEU A 686 37.00 25.37 -1.98
CA LEU A 686 37.83 24.48 -2.79
C LEU A 686 38.99 25.26 -3.41
N GLU A 687 40.22 24.83 -3.18
CA GLU A 687 41.42 25.26 -3.92
C GLU A 687 41.79 24.15 -4.91
N TYR A 688 42.00 24.49 -6.18
CA TYR A 688 42.32 23.50 -7.21
C TYR A 688 43.29 24.04 -8.26
N SER A 689 44.06 23.11 -8.84
CA SER A 689 45.03 23.37 -9.90
C SER A 689 45.03 22.23 -10.92
N PHE A 690 45.24 22.55 -12.19
CA PHE A 690 45.51 21.60 -13.27
C PHE A 690 46.49 22.24 -14.28
N PRO A 691 47.56 21.56 -14.74
CA PRO A 691 48.55 22.19 -15.61
C PRO A 691 48.06 22.52 -17.03
N ASN A 692 47.01 21.84 -17.51
CA ASN A 692 46.54 21.91 -18.90
C ASN A 692 45.07 22.40 -19.00
N PRO A 693 44.71 23.56 -18.39
CA PRO A 693 43.32 23.94 -18.14
C PRO A 693 42.51 24.20 -19.42
N THR A 694 41.25 23.79 -19.42
CA THR A 694 40.29 24.07 -20.50
C THR A 694 39.07 24.86 -20.01
N ILE A 695 38.28 25.43 -20.93
CA ILE A 695 36.98 26.03 -20.61
C ILE A 695 35.91 25.01 -20.18
N TYR A 696 36.16 23.72 -20.40
CA TYR A 696 35.23 22.62 -20.12
C TYR A 696 35.59 21.83 -18.87
N ASP A 697 36.62 22.24 -18.13
CA ASP A 697 36.99 21.59 -16.87
C ASP A 697 35.95 21.89 -15.79
N TRP A 698 35.60 20.90 -14.99
CA TRP A 698 34.51 21.01 -14.01
C TRP A 698 34.77 20.20 -12.75
N ILE A 699 34.19 20.63 -11.64
CA ILE A 699 34.32 20.00 -10.33
C ILE A 699 32.98 19.39 -9.96
N GLY A 700 32.96 18.08 -9.69
CA GLY A 700 31.81 17.38 -9.13
C GLY A 700 31.91 17.25 -7.61
N VAL A 701 30.76 17.39 -6.93
CA VAL A 701 30.57 17.11 -5.51
C VAL A 701 29.97 15.71 -5.38
N PHE A 702 30.57 14.81 -4.61
CA PHE A 702 30.07 13.44 -4.45
C PHE A 702 29.84 13.12 -2.98
N SER A 703 28.68 12.55 -2.65
CA SER A 703 28.39 11.93 -1.34
C SER A 703 27.70 10.59 -1.58
N PRO A 704 28.23 9.43 -1.13
CA PRO A 704 29.45 9.26 -0.34
C PRO A 704 30.73 9.75 -1.02
N ALA A 705 31.77 10.00 -0.22
CA ALA A 705 33.06 10.46 -0.72
C ALA A 705 33.77 9.43 -1.62
N ASN A 706 33.47 8.14 -1.45
CA ASN A 706 33.98 7.05 -2.28
C ASN A 706 33.07 6.81 -3.50
N PHE A 707 33.28 7.60 -4.57
CA PHE A 707 32.46 7.59 -5.78
C PHE A 707 33.11 6.81 -6.94
N SER A 708 32.29 6.29 -7.85
CA SER A 708 32.75 5.70 -9.12
C SER A 708 32.80 6.75 -10.22
N ALA A 709 34.01 7.00 -10.73
CA ALA A 709 34.25 7.86 -11.89
C ALA A 709 34.07 7.14 -13.24
N SER A 710 33.67 5.87 -13.25
CA SER A 710 33.44 5.11 -14.48
C SER A 710 32.23 5.63 -15.26
N THR A 711 32.30 5.55 -16.58
CA THR A 711 31.18 5.93 -17.46
C THR A 711 30.08 4.87 -17.43
N CYS A 712 28.86 5.26 -17.05
CA CYS A 712 27.65 4.43 -17.16
C CYS A 712 26.79 4.96 -18.32
N LEU A 713 26.58 4.15 -19.35
CA LEU A 713 25.87 4.57 -20.56
C LEU A 713 24.38 4.82 -20.29
N PRO A 714 23.75 5.83 -20.94
CA PRO A 714 22.34 6.13 -20.74
C PRO A 714 21.44 5.05 -21.35
N GLU A 715 20.76 4.28 -20.50
CA GLU A 715 19.79 3.26 -20.91
C GLU A 715 18.47 3.84 -21.44
N ASN A 716 18.16 5.09 -21.10
CA ASN A 716 16.93 5.77 -21.48
C ASN A 716 17.10 7.31 -21.50
N PRO A 717 16.18 8.07 -22.15
CA PRO A 717 16.30 9.53 -22.29
C PRO A 717 16.21 10.34 -20.99
N SER A 718 15.76 9.77 -19.88
CA SER A 718 15.72 10.46 -18.58
C SER A 718 17.11 10.53 -17.94
N VAL A 719 18.03 9.61 -18.29
CA VAL A 719 19.45 9.68 -17.91
C VAL A 719 20.14 10.81 -18.68
N LYS A 720 20.75 11.76 -17.96
CA LYS A 720 21.42 12.95 -18.50
C LYS A 720 22.94 12.91 -18.25
N PRO A 721 23.76 13.66 -19.02
CA PRO A 721 25.17 13.87 -18.67
C PRO A 721 25.29 14.75 -17.40
N PRO A 722 26.36 14.60 -16.58
CA PRO A 722 27.48 13.69 -16.80
C PRO A 722 27.14 12.21 -16.57
N PHE A 723 27.59 11.35 -17.48
CA PHE A 723 27.24 9.92 -17.51
C PHE A 723 28.13 9.07 -16.59
N LEU A 724 28.19 9.42 -15.31
CA LEU A 724 29.01 8.74 -14.30
C LEU A 724 28.19 7.67 -13.54
N CYS A 725 28.81 6.53 -13.24
CA CYS A 725 28.22 5.46 -12.44
C CYS A 725 27.94 5.84 -10.98
N THR A 726 28.53 6.93 -10.49
CA THR A 726 28.01 7.66 -9.32
C THR A 726 27.66 9.07 -9.77
N ALA A 727 26.38 9.43 -9.69
CA ALA A 727 25.93 10.78 -9.97
C ALA A 727 26.51 11.76 -8.92
N PRO A 728 27.20 12.85 -9.31
CA PRO A 728 27.50 13.93 -8.40
C PRO A 728 26.21 14.57 -7.88
N ILE A 729 26.24 15.02 -6.63
CA ILE A 729 25.15 15.76 -5.98
C ILE A 729 24.90 17.07 -6.74
N LYS A 730 25.99 17.76 -7.08
CA LYS A 730 26.04 18.96 -7.92
C LYS A 730 27.45 19.16 -8.50
N TYR A 731 27.59 20.05 -9.46
CA TYR A 731 28.85 20.31 -10.16
C TYR A 731 28.97 21.75 -10.67
N GLN A 732 30.19 22.23 -10.89
CA GLN A 732 30.43 23.58 -11.41
C GLN A 732 31.69 23.64 -12.28
N TYR A 733 31.70 24.50 -13.30
CA TYR A 733 32.87 24.72 -14.14
C TYR A 733 34.02 25.39 -13.37
N ALA A 734 35.24 24.93 -13.61
CA ALA A 734 36.46 25.36 -12.92
C ALA A 734 36.78 26.86 -13.10
N ASN A 735 36.20 27.50 -14.13
CA ASN A 735 36.33 28.92 -14.46
C ASN A 735 35.22 29.82 -13.87
N TYR A 736 34.18 29.26 -13.24
CA TYR A 736 32.95 29.98 -12.84
C TYR A 736 33.20 31.25 -12.01
N THR A 737 33.97 31.13 -10.93
CA THR A 737 34.42 32.25 -10.08
C THR A 737 35.77 32.82 -10.50
N ASN A 738 36.52 32.15 -11.38
CA ASN A 738 37.83 32.59 -11.84
C ASN A 738 37.97 32.55 -13.38
N PRO A 739 37.65 33.64 -14.09
CA PRO A 739 37.80 33.71 -15.55
C PRO A 739 39.27 33.67 -16.03
N LYS A 740 40.26 33.63 -15.12
CA LYS A 740 41.68 33.43 -15.47
C LYS A 740 42.14 31.97 -15.34
N TYR A 741 41.28 31.04 -14.91
CA TYR A 741 41.61 29.61 -14.74
C TYR A 741 42.29 29.02 -16.00
N THR A 742 41.75 29.33 -17.19
CA THR A 742 42.29 28.89 -18.49
C THR A 742 43.69 29.42 -18.83
N ASN A 743 44.16 30.47 -18.13
CA ASN A 743 45.47 31.09 -18.38
C ASN A 743 46.53 30.66 -17.35
N ASN A 744 46.14 30.15 -16.18
CA ASN A 744 47.05 29.89 -15.07
C ASN A 744 46.84 28.54 -14.35
N GLY A 745 45.87 27.75 -14.78
CA GLY A 745 45.57 26.41 -14.25
C GLY A 745 44.89 26.39 -12.89
N LYS A 746 44.69 27.54 -12.22
CA LYS A 746 44.35 27.60 -10.79
C LYS A 746 42.99 28.24 -10.56
N GLY A 747 42.22 27.70 -9.63
CA GLY A 747 40.92 28.26 -9.26
C GLY A 747 40.61 28.13 -7.79
N LEU A 748 39.62 28.91 -7.38
CA LEU A 748 39.04 28.87 -6.05
C LEU A 748 37.53 29.02 -6.17
N LEU A 749 36.81 28.03 -5.65
CA LEU A 749 35.35 27.94 -5.69
C LEU A 749 34.82 27.88 -4.26
N LYS A 750 33.65 28.47 -4.03
CA LYS A 750 32.93 28.34 -2.77
C LYS A 750 31.59 27.66 -3.03
N LEU A 751 31.33 26.59 -2.31
CA LEU A 751 30.11 25.79 -2.41
C LEU A 751 29.43 25.73 -1.04
N GLN A 752 28.12 25.77 -1.01
CA GLN A 752 27.32 25.59 0.19
C GLN A 752 26.82 24.14 0.23
N LEU A 753 27.26 23.34 1.20
CA LEU A 753 26.79 21.97 1.38
C LEU A 753 25.70 21.89 2.43
N ILE A 754 24.81 20.91 2.26
CA ILE A 754 23.78 20.52 3.24
C ILE A 754 24.09 19.17 3.86
N ASN A 755 23.61 18.93 5.07
CA ASN A 755 23.77 17.68 5.80
C ASN A 755 22.75 16.65 5.29
N GLN A 756 23.15 15.86 4.29
CA GLN A 756 22.35 14.82 3.64
C GLN A 756 22.92 13.41 3.91
N ARG A 757 23.28 13.18 5.18
CA ARG A 757 23.90 11.96 5.70
C ARG A 757 25.38 11.80 5.37
N SER A 758 25.78 11.44 4.15
CA SER A 758 27.12 10.89 3.91
C SER A 758 28.28 11.91 3.98
N ASP A 759 29.51 11.41 3.90
CA ASP A 759 30.71 12.22 3.72
C ASP A 759 30.84 12.70 2.27
N PHE A 760 31.69 13.72 2.04
CA PHE A 760 31.83 14.39 0.76
C PHE A 760 33.25 14.31 0.21
N SER A 761 33.37 14.14 -1.11
CA SER A 761 34.59 14.41 -1.88
C SER A 761 34.30 15.36 -3.04
N PHE A 762 35.36 15.95 -3.57
CA PHE A 762 35.32 16.85 -4.72
C PHE A 762 36.32 16.38 -5.75
N ALA A 763 35.91 16.28 -7.00
CA ALA A 763 36.75 15.75 -8.06
C ALA A 763 36.74 16.66 -9.30
N LEU A 764 37.93 16.96 -9.80
CA LEU A 764 38.15 17.77 -11.00
C LEU A 764 38.21 16.86 -12.22
N PHE A 765 37.40 17.18 -13.22
CA PHE A 765 37.30 16.51 -14.51
C PHE A 765 37.66 17.46 -15.65
N THR A 766 38.13 16.88 -16.74
CA THR A 766 38.34 17.52 -18.05
C THR A 766 37.36 16.93 -19.07
N GLY A 767 37.29 17.48 -20.28
CA GLY A 767 36.44 16.94 -21.36
C GLY A 767 34.94 17.29 -21.28
N GLY A 768 34.56 18.17 -20.35
CA GLY A 768 33.16 18.59 -20.15
C GLY A 768 32.29 17.50 -19.55
N LEU A 769 30.97 17.70 -19.60
CA LEU A 769 29.99 16.76 -19.03
C LEU A 769 29.75 15.54 -19.95
N SER A 770 30.12 15.61 -21.24
CA SER A 770 29.86 14.56 -22.23
C SER A 770 30.94 13.48 -22.31
N ASP A 771 32.20 13.83 -22.03
CA ASP A 771 33.35 12.92 -22.04
C ASP A 771 34.23 13.18 -20.78
N PRO A 772 33.67 13.01 -19.56
CA PRO A 772 34.29 13.48 -18.33
C PRO A 772 35.49 12.60 -17.94
N LYS A 773 36.68 13.21 -17.88
CA LYS A 773 37.94 12.54 -17.56
C LYS A 773 38.51 13.05 -16.25
N LEU A 774 38.48 12.19 -15.23
CA LEU A 774 38.96 12.50 -13.88
C LEU A 774 40.47 12.80 -13.88
N VAL A 775 40.86 13.96 -13.36
CA VAL A 775 42.28 14.37 -13.24
C VAL A 775 42.77 14.54 -11.80
N ALA A 776 41.88 14.88 -10.84
CA ALA A 776 42.23 14.96 -9.42
C ALA A 776 41.01 14.75 -8.51
N VAL A 777 41.25 14.27 -7.28
CA VAL A 777 40.26 14.11 -6.20
C VAL A 777 40.78 14.82 -4.94
N SER A 778 39.87 15.38 -4.14
CA SER A 778 40.19 16.09 -2.90
C SER A 778 40.41 15.16 -1.70
N ASN A 779 40.83 15.75 -0.57
CA ASN A 779 40.54 15.18 0.73
C ASN A 779 39.02 15.04 0.95
N THR A 780 38.61 14.00 1.68
CA THR A 780 37.26 13.86 2.22
C THR A 780 36.97 14.96 3.25
N ILE A 781 35.71 15.39 3.33
CA ILE A 781 35.16 16.22 4.42
C ILE A 781 33.80 15.66 4.87
N ALA A 782 33.34 15.97 6.08
CA ALA A 782 32.02 15.53 6.56
C ALA A 782 31.40 16.53 7.55
N PHE A 783 30.09 16.46 7.76
CA PHE A 783 29.46 17.11 8.92
C PHE A 783 29.87 16.43 10.23
N ALA A 784 29.95 17.19 11.32
CA ALA A 784 30.31 16.71 12.65
C ALA A 784 29.31 15.69 13.22
N ASN A 785 28.04 15.80 12.80
CA ASN A 785 27.06 14.73 12.93
C ASN A 785 26.39 14.43 11.58
N PRO A 786 26.94 13.48 10.80
CA PRO A 786 26.32 12.94 9.59
C PRO A 786 24.86 12.53 9.77
N LYS A 787 24.51 11.98 10.93
CA LYS A 787 23.22 11.31 11.15
C LYS A 787 22.13 12.21 11.73
N ALA A 788 22.39 13.50 11.93
CA ALA A 788 21.51 14.43 12.61
C ALA A 788 20.05 14.42 12.10
N PRO A 789 19.05 14.71 12.97
CA PRO A 789 17.70 14.98 12.51
C PRO A 789 17.63 16.33 11.79
N VAL A 790 17.15 16.32 10.55
CA VAL A 790 17.17 17.48 9.62
C VAL A 790 15.85 17.66 8.88
N TYR A 791 15.62 18.89 8.41
CA TYR A 791 14.56 19.29 7.47
C TYR A 791 13.15 18.79 7.83
N PRO A 792 12.62 19.11 9.02
CA PRO A 792 11.26 18.73 9.39
C PRO A 792 10.23 19.48 8.54
N ARG A 793 9.25 18.74 8.04
CA ARG A 793 8.10 19.29 7.31
C ARG A 793 6.80 18.92 8.00
N LEU A 794 5.96 19.93 8.21
CA LEU A 794 4.64 19.82 8.81
C LEU A 794 3.59 19.51 7.74
N ALA A 795 2.62 18.67 8.08
CA ALA A 795 1.42 18.48 7.28
C ALA A 795 0.21 18.26 8.19
N GLN A 796 -0.99 18.60 7.72
CA GLN A 796 -2.22 18.33 8.45
C GLN A 796 -2.45 16.81 8.54
N GLY A 797 -2.86 16.35 9.72
CA GLY A 797 -3.21 14.96 9.95
C GLY A 797 -4.62 14.60 9.48
N LYS A 798 -5.10 13.42 9.89
CA LYS A 798 -6.42 12.88 9.48
C LYS A 798 -7.61 13.64 10.06
N ILE A 799 -7.42 14.45 11.10
CA ILE A 799 -8.43 15.32 11.73
C ILE A 799 -7.88 16.74 11.95
N TRP A 800 -8.77 17.72 12.08
CA TRP A 800 -8.41 19.15 12.12
C TRP A 800 -7.46 19.55 13.26
N ASN A 801 -7.46 18.81 14.38
CA ASN A 801 -6.60 19.02 15.56
C ASN A 801 -5.37 18.11 15.57
N GLU A 802 -4.90 17.70 14.38
CA GLU A 802 -3.80 16.77 14.17
C GLU A 802 -2.73 17.39 13.24
N MET A 803 -1.46 17.31 13.63
CA MET A 803 -0.30 17.78 12.87
C MET A 803 0.75 16.68 12.82
N THR A 804 1.23 16.32 11.63
CA THR A 804 2.38 15.42 11.50
C THR A 804 3.67 16.23 11.39
N VAL A 805 4.77 15.67 11.89
CA VAL A 805 6.12 16.22 11.76
C VAL A 805 6.98 15.16 11.07
N THR A 806 7.31 15.36 9.79
CA THR A 806 8.02 14.34 9.00
C THR A 806 9.51 14.65 8.91
N TRP A 807 10.32 13.72 9.41
CA TRP A 807 11.78 13.69 9.54
C TRP A 807 12.63 13.37 8.30
N THR A 808 13.90 13.77 8.28
CA THR A 808 14.99 12.95 7.72
C THR A 808 16.11 12.82 8.77
N SER A 809 16.81 11.68 8.82
CA SER A 809 18.01 11.49 9.65
C SER A 809 18.85 10.33 9.13
N GLY A 810 20.05 10.12 9.70
CA GLY A 810 20.90 8.96 9.39
C GLY A 810 20.87 7.83 10.42
N TYR A 811 20.03 7.93 11.46
CA TYR A 811 19.87 6.89 12.48
C TYR A 811 18.80 5.89 12.09
N GLY A 812 19.17 4.60 11.96
CA GLY A 812 18.19 3.53 11.91
C GLY A 812 17.55 3.27 13.27
N LEU A 813 16.39 2.61 13.31
CA LEU A 813 15.69 2.21 14.55
C LEU A 813 16.53 1.27 15.46
N LYS A 814 17.60 0.66 14.91
CA LYS A 814 18.58 -0.16 15.65
C LYS A 814 19.73 0.67 16.26
N GLU A 815 19.76 1.98 16.02
CA GLU A 815 20.75 2.92 16.58
C GLU A 815 20.11 3.92 17.56
N ALA A 816 18.89 4.38 17.27
CA ALA A 816 18.18 5.37 18.06
C ALA A 816 16.65 5.15 18.07
N GLU A 817 16.03 5.49 19.19
CA GLU A 817 14.58 5.71 19.33
C GLU A 817 14.23 7.14 18.83
N PRO A 818 13.49 7.31 17.71
CA PRO A 818 13.11 8.61 17.20
C PRO A 818 11.80 9.10 17.83
N PHE A 819 11.77 10.37 18.24
CA PHE A 819 10.62 10.97 18.92
C PHE A 819 10.57 12.49 18.69
N VAL A 820 9.43 13.11 18.98
CA VAL A 820 9.28 14.57 18.99
C VAL A 820 9.03 15.04 20.42
N GLU A 821 9.81 15.99 20.92
CA GLU A 821 9.51 16.74 22.16
C GLU A 821 8.78 18.03 21.78
N TRP A 822 7.57 18.23 22.27
CA TRP A 822 6.69 19.31 21.83
C TRP A 822 5.70 19.75 22.91
N GLY A 823 5.19 20.98 22.80
CA GLY A 823 4.19 21.48 23.74
C GLY A 823 3.82 22.93 23.45
N LEU A 824 2.93 23.49 24.28
CA LEU A 824 2.59 24.92 24.20
C LEU A 824 3.86 25.76 24.42
N LYS A 825 4.02 26.84 23.67
CA LYS A 825 5.20 27.71 23.75
C LYS A 825 5.30 28.34 25.14
N GLY A 826 6.30 27.91 25.92
CA GLY A 826 6.50 28.31 27.32
C GLY A 826 5.72 27.49 28.36
N GLY A 827 4.99 26.46 27.93
CA GLY A 827 4.35 25.46 28.80
C GLY A 827 5.14 24.16 28.91
N GLU A 828 4.56 23.18 29.59
CA GLU A 828 5.11 21.82 29.70
C GLU A 828 5.29 21.19 28.31
N GLN A 829 6.45 20.57 28.07
CA GLN A 829 6.74 19.83 26.85
C GLN A 829 6.54 18.33 27.10
N LYS A 830 5.80 17.68 26.20
CA LYS A 830 5.53 16.25 26.17
C LYS A 830 6.40 15.59 25.10
N ARG A 831 6.47 14.26 25.11
CA ARG A 831 7.12 13.48 24.05
C ARG A 831 6.11 12.57 23.39
N SER A 832 6.08 12.59 22.07
CA SER A 832 5.41 11.60 21.23
C SER A 832 6.46 10.76 20.51
N PRO A 833 6.24 9.46 20.24
CA PRO A 833 7.07 8.70 19.31
C PRO A 833 7.05 9.37 17.91
N ALA A 834 7.91 8.94 16.98
CA ALA A 834 7.93 9.46 15.62
C ALA A 834 6.62 9.20 14.86
N GLY A 835 5.67 10.12 15.01
CA GLY A 835 4.33 10.08 14.45
C GLY A 835 3.46 11.21 15.00
N THR A 836 2.40 11.50 14.25
CA THR A 836 1.18 12.26 14.60
C THR A 836 1.11 12.93 15.99
N LEU A 837 1.07 14.26 16.00
CA LEU A 837 0.81 15.10 17.17
C LEU A 837 -0.65 15.60 17.16
N THR A 838 -1.26 15.82 18.32
CA THR A 838 -2.56 16.50 18.44
C THR A 838 -2.42 17.82 19.19
N PHE A 839 -3.28 18.81 18.94
CA PHE A 839 -3.11 20.16 19.48
C PHE A 839 -4.42 20.85 19.87
N ASP A 840 -4.31 21.82 20.79
CA ASP A 840 -5.38 22.72 21.18
C ASP A 840 -5.37 24.02 20.35
N ARG A 841 -6.55 24.63 20.25
CA ARG A 841 -6.92 25.67 19.27
C ARG A 841 -5.92 26.82 19.15
N ARG A 842 -5.49 27.11 17.90
CA ARG A 842 -4.79 28.33 17.41
C ARG A 842 -3.54 28.81 18.18
N SER A 843 -3.06 28.00 19.11
CA SER A 843 -1.96 28.32 20.02
C SER A 843 -0.60 28.15 19.33
N MET A 844 0.42 28.80 19.87
CA MET A 844 1.79 28.58 19.42
C MET A 844 2.35 27.34 20.13
N TYR A 845 2.82 26.39 19.34
CA TYR A 845 3.52 25.20 19.81
C TYR A 845 5.01 25.33 19.51
N THR A 846 5.83 24.78 20.40
CA THR A 846 7.26 24.52 20.17
C THR A 846 7.47 23.03 19.96
N TYR A 847 8.44 22.65 19.13
CA TYR A 847 8.85 21.24 19.00
C TYR A 847 10.34 21.08 18.71
N LYS A 848 10.88 19.90 19.01
CA LYS A 848 12.23 19.44 18.66
C LYS A 848 12.18 18.00 18.18
N LEU A 849 13.06 17.67 17.25
CA LEU A 849 13.31 16.32 16.80
C LEU A 849 14.32 15.69 17.75
N GLY A 850 13.99 14.53 18.31
CA GLY A 850 14.82 13.78 19.24
C GLY A 850 15.18 12.40 18.70
N HIS A 851 16.45 12.01 18.89
CA HIS A 851 16.94 10.65 18.66
C HIS A 851 17.67 10.19 19.91
N ARG A 852 17.05 9.30 20.67
CA ARG A 852 17.67 8.70 21.86
C ARG A 852 18.48 7.48 21.44
N LEU A 853 19.80 7.63 21.42
CA LEU A 853 20.72 6.53 21.15
C LEU A 853 20.62 5.48 22.27
N PHE A 854 20.85 4.21 21.93
CA PHE A 854 20.80 3.12 22.93
C PHE A 854 21.88 3.21 24.04
N ASN A 855 22.89 4.07 23.90
CA ASN A 855 23.82 4.42 24.98
C ASN A 855 23.27 5.46 25.99
N GLY A 856 22.02 5.90 25.82
CA GLY A 856 21.35 6.89 26.66
C GLY A 856 21.53 8.35 26.25
N THR A 857 22.45 8.66 25.33
CA THR A 857 22.60 10.02 24.77
C THR A 857 21.40 10.38 23.90
N VAL A 858 20.87 11.59 24.06
CA VAL A 858 19.83 12.13 23.17
C VAL A 858 20.43 13.17 22.24
N ILE A 859 20.33 12.90 20.95
CA ILE A 859 20.65 13.84 19.87
C ILE A 859 19.40 14.67 19.58
N TRP A 860 19.56 15.98 19.51
CA TRP A 860 18.48 16.95 19.34
C TRP A 860 18.68 17.80 18.08
N SER A 861 17.58 18.16 17.42
CA SER A 861 17.56 19.32 16.52
C SER A 861 17.53 20.64 17.29
N SER A 862 17.69 21.74 16.55
CA SER A 862 17.19 23.05 16.97
C SER A 862 15.70 23.00 17.35
N PRO A 863 15.22 23.91 18.23
CA PRO A 863 13.79 24.07 18.47
C PRO A 863 13.11 24.80 17.30
N TYR A 864 12.02 24.21 16.83
CA TYR A 864 11.10 24.77 15.83
C TYR A 864 9.79 25.18 16.52
N GLN A 865 8.90 25.87 15.79
CA GLN A 865 7.63 26.36 16.32
C GLN A 865 6.57 26.44 15.22
N PHE A 866 5.32 26.10 15.53
CA PHE A 866 4.19 26.21 14.60
C PHE A 866 2.96 26.80 15.29
N ARG A 867 1.97 27.22 14.48
CA ARG A 867 0.65 27.62 14.97
C ARG A 867 -0.36 26.51 14.69
N ALA A 868 -1.11 26.11 15.71
CA ALA A 868 -2.21 25.17 15.58
C ALA A 868 -3.28 25.65 14.57
N SER A 869 -3.79 24.74 13.73
CA SER A 869 -4.82 25.06 12.74
C SER A 869 -6.12 25.60 13.40
N PRO A 870 -6.89 26.45 12.69
CA PRO A 870 -8.28 26.75 13.01
C PRO A 870 -9.15 25.48 12.96
N TYR A 871 -10.20 25.41 13.78
CA TYR A 871 -11.22 24.36 13.62
C TYR A 871 -12.07 24.61 12.34
N PRO A 872 -12.68 23.57 11.74
CA PRO A 872 -13.50 23.72 10.53
C PRO A 872 -14.70 24.66 10.77
N GLY A 873 -14.74 25.76 10.03
CA GLY A 873 -15.67 26.88 10.22
C GLY A 873 -15.34 27.88 11.32
N GLN A 874 -14.06 27.99 11.74
CA GLN A 874 -13.65 29.09 12.60
C GLN A 874 -13.67 30.42 11.82
N ASN A 875 -14.49 31.38 12.28
CA ASN A 875 -14.51 32.72 11.70
C ASN A 875 -13.27 33.52 12.15
N SER A 876 -12.25 33.58 11.29
CA SER A 876 -11.00 34.29 11.55
C SER A 876 -10.18 34.44 10.28
N LEU A 877 -9.43 35.54 10.13
CA LEU A 877 -8.47 35.70 9.02
C LEU A 877 -7.61 34.44 8.80
N GLN A 878 -7.62 33.92 7.56
CA GLN A 878 -6.94 32.70 7.11
C GLN A 878 -6.30 32.96 5.74
N ARG A 879 -5.00 32.63 5.61
CA ARG A 879 -4.15 33.00 4.48
C ARG A 879 -3.45 31.77 3.91
N VAL A 880 -3.86 31.33 2.72
CA VAL A 880 -3.41 30.08 2.07
C VAL A 880 -2.53 30.45 0.88
N VAL A 881 -1.44 29.74 0.65
CA VAL A 881 -0.63 29.86 -0.58
C VAL A 881 -0.75 28.60 -1.44
N ILE A 882 -0.79 28.77 -2.77
CA ILE A 882 -0.95 27.68 -3.74
C ILE A 882 -0.06 27.95 -4.97
N PHE A 883 0.71 26.95 -5.40
CA PHE A 883 1.49 26.94 -6.65
C PHE A 883 1.87 25.50 -7.01
N GLY A 884 2.11 25.20 -8.29
CA GLY A 884 2.79 23.97 -8.71
C GLY A 884 4.25 24.21 -9.08
N ASP A 885 4.97 23.16 -9.45
CA ASP A 885 6.10 23.25 -10.39
C ASP A 885 7.29 24.10 -9.88
N MET A 886 7.49 24.18 -8.56
CA MET A 886 8.53 25.04 -8.00
C MET A 886 9.92 24.46 -8.23
N GLY A 887 10.08 23.15 -8.11
CA GLY A 887 11.39 22.51 -8.16
C GLY A 887 12.40 23.09 -7.16
N LYS A 888 13.67 23.08 -7.54
CA LYS A 888 14.83 23.55 -6.76
C LYS A 888 15.81 24.34 -7.64
N ASP A 889 16.72 25.11 -7.04
CA ASP A 889 17.94 25.60 -7.71
C ASP A 889 19.04 25.84 -6.65
N GLU A 890 20.30 25.85 -7.05
CA GLU A 890 21.43 25.90 -6.11
C GLU A 890 21.76 27.31 -5.65
N ALA A 891 21.70 27.55 -4.33
CA ALA A 891 21.88 28.88 -3.74
C ALA A 891 23.33 29.43 -3.84
N ASP A 892 24.31 28.56 -4.10
CA ASP A 892 25.69 28.93 -4.42
C ASP A 892 25.94 29.11 -5.93
N GLY A 893 24.92 28.89 -6.77
CA GLY A 893 24.99 29.01 -8.23
C GLY A 893 25.60 27.80 -8.95
N SER A 894 25.79 26.66 -8.28
CA SER A 894 26.17 25.38 -8.90
C SER A 894 25.19 24.94 -9.99
N ASN A 895 25.69 24.09 -10.89
CA ASN A 895 24.86 23.34 -11.82
C ASN A 895 24.64 21.91 -11.29
N GLU A 896 23.64 21.21 -11.80
CA GLU A 896 23.28 19.86 -11.36
C GLU A 896 22.32 19.21 -12.36
N TYR A 897 21.98 17.93 -12.14
CA TYR A 897 20.95 17.25 -12.91
C TYR A 897 19.60 17.99 -12.81
N ASN A 898 18.86 18.01 -13.91
CA ASN A 898 17.54 18.64 -14.01
C ASN A 898 17.46 20.11 -13.57
N ASN A 899 18.57 20.86 -13.59
CA ASN A 899 18.61 22.29 -13.24
C ASN A 899 17.93 23.16 -14.33
N TYR A 900 16.60 23.24 -14.28
CA TYR A 900 15.77 24.05 -15.19
C TYR A 900 14.71 24.91 -14.46
N GLN A 901 14.73 24.99 -13.13
CA GLN A 901 13.70 25.68 -12.33
C GLN A 901 14.16 27.05 -11.79
N ARG A 902 14.50 27.96 -12.71
CA ARG A 902 15.09 29.29 -12.42
C ARG A 902 14.25 30.21 -11.52
N GLY A 903 12.95 29.95 -11.35
CA GLY A 903 12.11 30.68 -10.40
C GLY A 903 12.17 30.18 -8.96
N SER A 904 12.63 28.93 -8.73
CA SER A 904 12.47 28.19 -7.46
C SER A 904 12.96 28.97 -6.22
N LEU A 905 14.21 29.43 -6.24
CA LEU A 905 14.80 30.20 -5.15
C LEU A 905 14.12 31.55 -4.94
N ASN A 906 13.58 32.17 -5.99
CA ASN A 906 12.83 33.42 -5.88
C ASN A 906 11.47 33.17 -5.20
N THR A 907 10.74 32.14 -5.62
CA THR A 907 9.45 31.74 -5.01
C THR A 907 9.64 31.43 -3.53
N THR A 908 10.53 30.48 -3.21
CA THR A 908 10.92 30.13 -1.84
C THR A 908 11.23 31.38 -1.00
N LYS A 909 12.03 32.30 -1.54
CA LYS A 909 12.45 33.54 -0.86
C LYS A 909 11.31 34.51 -0.59
N GLN A 910 10.31 34.66 -1.46
CA GLN A 910 9.14 35.49 -1.14
C GLN A 910 8.21 34.82 -0.13
N LEU A 911 8.08 33.49 -0.16
CA LEU A 911 7.29 32.75 0.83
C LEU A 911 7.89 32.89 2.23
N VAL A 912 9.21 32.73 2.37
CA VAL A 912 9.92 32.97 3.64
C VAL A 912 9.80 34.43 4.12
N ARG A 913 9.76 35.40 3.19
CA ARG A 913 9.56 36.84 3.53
C ARG A 913 8.14 37.19 3.97
N ASP A 914 7.13 36.47 3.48
CA ASP A 914 5.71 36.72 3.76
C ASP A 914 5.14 35.69 4.76
N LEU A 915 6.00 34.90 5.42
CA LEU A 915 5.63 33.71 6.21
C LEU A 915 4.73 34.02 7.41
N ASP A 916 4.94 35.13 8.12
CA ASP A 916 4.01 35.61 9.18
C ASP A 916 2.59 35.89 8.64
N ASN A 917 2.47 36.05 7.32
CA ASN A 917 1.22 36.22 6.58
C ASN A 917 0.79 35.00 5.76
N ILE A 918 1.39 33.83 6.00
CA ILE A 918 1.00 32.56 5.39
C ILE A 918 0.62 31.63 6.55
N ASP A 919 -0.53 31.00 6.47
CA ASP A 919 -1.04 30.10 7.50
C ASP A 919 -0.93 28.62 7.08
N ILE A 920 -0.90 28.34 5.77
CA ILE A 920 -0.74 27.00 5.15
C ILE A 920 -0.31 27.15 3.67
N VAL A 921 0.45 26.17 3.16
CA VAL A 921 0.93 26.12 1.77
C VAL A 921 0.46 24.82 1.08
N PHE A 922 0.09 24.92 -0.19
CA PHE A 922 -0.16 23.79 -1.09
C PHE A 922 0.79 23.85 -2.30
N HIS A 923 1.63 22.82 -2.46
CA HIS A 923 2.47 22.62 -3.65
C HIS A 923 1.83 21.53 -4.52
N ILE A 924 1.17 21.94 -5.61
CA ILE A 924 0.28 21.08 -6.41
C ILE A 924 1.03 20.31 -7.52
N GLY A 925 1.89 19.39 -7.10
CA GLY A 925 2.70 18.52 -7.98
C GLY A 925 3.92 19.22 -8.60
N ASP A 926 4.79 18.40 -9.19
CA ASP A 926 6.11 18.77 -9.70
C ASP A 926 6.97 19.44 -8.62
N ILE A 927 7.22 18.65 -7.58
CA ILE A 927 7.77 19.05 -6.30
C ILE A 927 9.24 19.48 -6.45
N CYS A 928 10.11 18.59 -6.95
CA CYS A 928 11.56 18.80 -6.96
C CYS A 928 12.27 18.51 -8.30
N TYR A 929 11.60 17.85 -9.26
CA TYR A 929 12.20 17.38 -10.52
C TYR A 929 13.47 16.52 -10.35
N ALA A 930 13.55 15.72 -9.27
CA ALA A 930 14.67 14.81 -9.06
C ALA A 930 14.77 13.79 -10.21
N ASN A 931 13.64 13.26 -10.69
CA ASN A 931 13.53 12.38 -11.87
C ASN A 931 14.59 11.26 -11.88
N GLY A 932 14.78 10.57 -10.76
CA GLY A 932 15.78 9.51 -10.55
C GLY A 932 17.08 9.97 -9.89
N TYR A 933 17.37 11.28 -9.83
CA TYR A 933 18.55 11.84 -9.15
C TYR A 933 18.27 12.11 -7.66
N ILE A 934 18.07 11.02 -6.93
CA ILE A 934 17.40 10.97 -5.61
C ILE A 934 17.98 11.94 -4.54
N SER A 935 19.26 12.33 -4.60
CA SER A 935 19.84 13.31 -3.67
C SER A 935 19.11 14.67 -3.66
N GLN A 936 18.40 14.99 -4.74
CA GLN A 936 17.69 16.25 -4.91
C GLN A 936 16.42 16.34 -4.05
N TRP A 937 15.94 15.23 -3.48
CA TRP A 937 14.87 15.24 -2.47
C TRP A 937 15.33 15.82 -1.12
N ASP A 938 16.54 15.46 -0.64
CA ASP A 938 17.11 16.08 0.55
C ASP A 938 17.32 17.58 0.32
N GLN A 939 17.91 17.95 -0.82
CA GLN A 939 18.12 19.33 -1.27
C GLN A 939 16.80 20.12 -1.28
N PHE A 940 15.73 19.58 -1.85
CA PHE A 940 14.42 20.23 -1.83
C PHE A 940 13.90 20.40 -0.40
N THR A 941 13.92 19.35 0.45
CA THR A 941 13.45 19.47 1.84
C THR A 941 14.26 20.50 2.65
N ALA A 942 15.56 20.63 2.40
CA ALA A 942 16.41 21.67 2.98
C ALA A 942 16.08 23.08 2.44
N GLN A 943 15.79 23.21 1.14
CA GLN A 943 15.38 24.48 0.53
C GLN A 943 14.07 25.00 1.13
N VAL A 944 13.10 24.10 1.40
CA VAL A 944 11.79 24.47 1.93
C VAL A 944 11.67 24.42 3.47
N GLU A 945 12.66 23.88 4.20
CA GLU A 945 12.67 23.82 5.69
C GLU A 945 12.23 25.13 6.37
N PRO A 946 12.67 26.34 5.95
CA PRO A 946 12.26 27.59 6.60
C PRO A 946 10.76 27.89 6.53
N ILE A 947 10.04 27.24 5.61
CA ILE A 947 8.58 27.30 5.46
C ILE A 947 7.95 26.10 6.18
N THR A 948 8.36 24.89 5.79
CA THR A 948 7.69 23.64 6.15
C THR A 948 7.83 23.27 7.61
N SER A 949 8.85 23.78 8.30
CA SER A 949 9.03 23.60 9.75
C SER A 949 8.14 24.51 10.61
N THR A 950 7.42 25.45 9.98
CA THR A 950 6.64 26.50 10.69
C THR A 950 5.16 26.51 10.31
N VAL A 951 4.82 26.20 9.05
CA VAL A 951 3.44 26.07 8.56
C VAL A 951 3.24 24.73 7.83
N PRO A 952 2.01 24.17 7.77
CA PRO A 952 1.77 22.95 7.01
C PRO A 952 2.06 23.17 5.52
N TYR A 953 2.79 22.23 4.93
CA TYR A 953 3.17 22.22 3.53
C TYR A 953 2.59 20.98 2.88
N MET A 954 1.35 21.13 2.41
CA MET A 954 0.58 20.10 1.76
C MET A 954 1.06 19.93 0.32
N VAL A 955 1.15 18.70 -0.17
CA VAL A 955 1.62 18.40 -1.53
C VAL A 955 0.55 17.67 -2.34
N ALA A 956 0.57 17.81 -3.65
CA ALA A 956 -0.05 16.86 -4.59
C ALA A 956 1.05 16.10 -5.35
N SER A 957 0.67 15.05 -6.07
CA SER A 957 1.53 14.32 -7.00
C SER A 957 1.40 14.93 -8.40
N GLY A 958 2.53 15.10 -9.10
CA GLY A 958 2.59 15.45 -10.52
C GLY A 958 3.35 14.42 -11.35
N ASN A 959 3.47 14.65 -12.65
CA ASN A 959 4.07 13.68 -13.57
C ASN A 959 5.55 13.44 -13.26
N HIS A 960 6.28 14.44 -12.77
CA HIS A 960 7.67 14.26 -12.32
C HIS A 960 7.82 13.55 -10.96
N GLU A 961 6.74 13.31 -10.23
CA GLU A 961 6.75 12.36 -9.10
C GLU A 961 6.38 10.93 -9.56
N ARG A 962 5.33 10.80 -10.38
CA ARG A 962 4.56 9.53 -10.46
C ARG A 962 4.65 8.79 -11.80
N ASP A 963 4.89 9.45 -12.93
CA ASP A 963 4.77 8.82 -14.25
C ASP A 963 5.91 7.85 -14.58
N TRP A 964 5.57 6.58 -14.80
CA TRP A 964 6.49 5.59 -15.37
C TRP A 964 5.72 4.46 -16.10
N PRO A 965 6.19 3.99 -17.27
CA PRO A 965 5.42 3.05 -18.08
C PRO A 965 5.24 1.70 -17.38
N GLY A 966 4.01 1.19 -17.34
CA GLY A 966 3.70 -0.11 -16.72
C GLY A 966 3.64 -0.09 -15.19
N THR A 967 3.45 1.08 -14.56
CA THR A 967 3.35 1.20 -13.08
C THR A 967 1.94 1.53 -12.58
N GLY A 968 0.93 1.47 -13.43
CA GLY A 968 -0.45 1.85 -13.11
C GLY A 968 -0.72 3.36 -13.04
N SER A 969 0.26 4.21 -13.40
CA SER A 969 -0.03 5.61 -13.73
C SER A 969 -0.93 5.69 -14.97
N PHE A 970 -1.81 6.68 -15.01
CA PHE A 970 -2.72 6.93 -16.13
C PHE A 970 -1.95 7.42 -17.37
N TYR A 971 -0.92 8.24 -17.15
CA TYR A 971 0.03 8.64 -18.18
C TYR A 971 1.20 7.65 -18.26
N GLY A 972 1.61 7.35 -19.49
CA GLY A 972 2.70 6.42 -19.81
C GLY A 972 4.06 7.10 -19.97
N ASN A 973 4.24 8.29 -19.40
CA ASN A 973 5.45 9.09 -19.56
C ASN A 973 6.64 8.49 -18.78
N ARG A 974 7.81 9.16 -18.84
CA ARG A 974 9.04 8.75 -18.12
C ARG A 974 9.57 9.87 -17.22
N ASP A 975 8.65 10.72 -16.79
CA ASP A 975 8.96 12.05 -16.27
C ASP A 975 9.49 11.97 -14.83
N SER A 976 9.00 11.00 -14.04
CA SER A 976 9.57 10.60 -12.76
C SER A 976 10.96 9.96 -12.83
N GLY A 977 11.49 9.69 -14.03
CA GLY A 977 12.80 9.06 -14.24
C GLY A 977 12.97 7.65 -13.64
N GLY A 978 11.91 7.06 -13.11
CA GLY A 978 11.90 5.76 -12.44
C GLY A 978 11.48 5.81 -10.97
N GLU A 979 11.17 7.00 -10.42
CA GLU A 979 10.73 7.14 -9.01
C GLU A 979 9.31 6.65 -8.75
N CYS A 980 8.45 6.66 -9.78
CA CYS A 980 7.09 6.09 -9.81
C CYS A 980 6.20 6.37 -8.56
N GLY A 981 6.36 7.54 -7.94
CA GLY A 981 5.60 8.02 -6.78
C GLY A 981 6.25 7.75 -5.42
N VAL A 982 7.18 6.79 -5.32
CA VAL A 982 7.70 6.24 -4.05
C VAL A 982 8.35 7.33 -3.17
N LEU A 983 9.15 8.21 -3.79
CA LEU A 983 9.84 9.27 -3.05
C LEU A 983 8.87 10.36 -2.57
N ALA A 984 7.93 10.77 -3.42
CA ALA A 984 6.90 11.76 -3.06
C ALA A 984 6.02 11.26 -1.91
N GLU A 985 5.54 10.01 -1.99
CA GLU A 985 4.66 9.45 -0.97
C GLU A 985 5.38 9.20 0.36
N THR A 986 6.71 9.02 0.34
CA THR A 986 7.54 8.73 1.51
C THR A 986 8.06 10.00 2.17
N MET A 987 8.67 10.91 1.40
CA MET A 987 9.35 12.11 1.91
C MET A 987 8.38 13.13 2.49
N PHE A 988 7.16 13.20 1.96
CA PHE A 988 6.07 14.03 2.46
C PHE A 988 4.94 13.17 3.04
N TYR A 989 4.21 13.73 3.99
CA TYR A 989 2.98 13.14 4.52
C TYR A 989 1.77 13.91 3.98
N VAL A 990 0.75 13.17 3.56
CA VAL A 990 -0.59 13.70 3.29
C VAL A 990 -1.64 12.79 3.94
N PRO A 991 -2.80 13.31 4.39
CA PRO A 991 -3.83 12.54 5.06
C PRO A 991 -4.69 11.69 4.10
N ALA A 992 -4.07 11.11 3.07
CA ALA A 992 -4.71 10.16 2.15
C ALA A 992 -5.04 8.84 2.86
N GLU A 993 -6.11 8.17 2.43
CA GLU A 993 -6.42 6.80 2.88
C GLU A 993 -5.38 5.80 2.37
N ASN A 994 -4.86 6.03 1.16
CA ASN A 994 -3.72 5.33 0.58
C ASN A 994 -2.77 6.36 -0.04
N ARG A 995 -1.54 6.48 0.49
CA ARG A 995 -0.54 7.47 0.05
C ARG A 995 -0.07 7.25 -1.40
N ALA A 996 -0.02 6.00 -1.87
CA ALA A 996 0.34 5.66 -3.24
C ALA A 996 -0.71 6.09 -4.29
N LYS A 997 -1.92 6.48 -3.86
CA LYS A 997 -2.97 7.06 -4.71
C LYS A 997 -3.04 8.59 -4.62
N PHE A 998 -2.30 9.17 -3.69
CA PHE A 998 -2.06 10.61 -3.46
C PHE A 998 -3.25 11.58 -3.33
N TRP A 999 -4.50 11.20 -3.62
CA TRP A 999 -5.68 12.04 -3.44
C TRP A 999 -6.15 12.09 -1.97
N TYR A 1000 -6.55 13.27 -1.49
CA TYR A 1000 -7.01 13.46 -0.10
C TYR A 1000 -7.83 14.75 0.09
N ALA A 1001 -8.52 14.81 1.23
CA ALA A 1001 -9.24 16.00 1.70
C ALA A 1001 -8.48 16.64 2.85
N THR A 1002 -8.50 17.98 2.96
CA THR A 1002 -8.05 18.66 4.19
C THR A 1002 -8.80 19.97 4.43
N ASP A 1003 -8.78 20.43 5.68
CA ASP A 1003 -9.59 21.55 6.19
C ASP A 1003 -8.72 22.59 6.86
N TYR A 1004 -8.82 23.85 6.42
CA TYR A 1004 -8.15 24.98 7.08
C TYR A 1004 -9.14 26.09 7.41
N GLY A 1005 -9.82 25.96 8.55
CA GLY A 1005 -10.82 26.94 8.98
C GLY A 1005 -12.03 26.97 8.05
N MET A 1006 -12.25 28.08 7.35
CA MET A 1006 -13.37 28.29 6.42
C MET A 1006 -13.13 27.66 5.04
N PHE A 1007 -11.92 27.15 4.79
CA PHE A 1007 -11.56 26.44 3.56
C PHE A 1007 -11.73 24.92 3.70
N ARG A 1008 -12.27 24.29 2.65
CA ARG A 1008 -12.14 22.84 2.34
C ARG A 1008 -11.32 22.70 1.07
N PHE A 1009 -10.32 21.83 1.11
CA PHE A 1009 -9.52 21.44 -0.06
C PHE A 1009 -9.81 19.99 -0.43
N CYS A 1010 -10.03 19.75 -1.72
CA CYS A 1010 -10.08 18.42 -2.33
C CYS A 1010 -8.92 18.31 -3.32
N ILE A 1011 -7.94 17.46 -3.00
CA ILE A 1011 -6.71 17.26 -3.76
C ILE A 1011 -6.86 15.99 -4.59
N ALA A 1012 -6.72 16.13 -5.90
CA ALA A 1012 -6.64 15.04 -6.86
C ALA A 1012 -5.19 14.75 -7.26
N ASP A 1013 -4.92 13.52 -7.65
CA ASP A 1013 -3.68 13.06 -8.27
C ASP A 1013 -3.95 12.83 -9.76
N THR A 1014 -3.40 13.70 -10.62
CA THR A 1014 -3.67 13.67 -12.07
C THR A 1014 -2.95 12.53 -12.78
N GLU A 1015 -2.03 11.85 -12.09
CA GLU A 1015 -1.27 10.74 -12.65
C GLU A 1015 -1.99 9.40 -12.41
N HIS A 1016 -3.20 9.43 -11.85
CA HIS A 1016 -4.17 8.34 -11.84
C HIS A 1016 -5.51 8.82 -12.46
N ASP A 1017 -6.30 7.89 -12.99
CA ASP A 1017 -7.55 8.22 -13.71
C ASP A 1017 -8.57 8.93 -12.81
N TRP A 1018 -9.10 10.07 -13.27
CA TRP A 1018 -10.06 10.92 -12.55
C TRP A 1018 -11.49 10.89 -13.13
N ARG A 1019 -11.72 10.09 -14.18
CA ARG A 1019 -12.96 10.15 -14.98
C ARG A 1019 -14.14 9.50 -14.26
N GLU A 1020 -15.36 9.81 -14.70
CA GLU A 1020 -16.60 9.33 -14.07
C GLU A 1020 -16.64 7.80 -13.94
N GLY A 1021 -16.87 7.29 -12.72
CA GLY A 1021 -16.83 5.87 -12.37
C GLY A 1021 -15.51 5.38 -11.75
N THR A 1022 -14.43 6.17 -11.79
CA THR A 1022 -13.17 5.84 -11.10
C THR A 1022 -13.27 5.98 -9.58
N GLU A 1023 -12.36 5.32 -8.86
CA GLU A 1023 -12.21 5.47 -7.41
C GLU A 1023 -11.90 6.93 -7.02
N GLN A 1024 -11.03 7.60 -7.79
CA GLN A 1024 -10.72 9.02 -7.61
C GLN A 1024 -11.94 9.92 -7.81
N TYR A 1025 -12.74 9.71 -8.86
CA TYR A 1025 -13.97 10.48 -9.07
C TYR A 1025 -14.96 10.33 -7.90
N ASN A 1026 -15.11 9.12 -7.38
CA ASN A 1026 -15.95 8.84 -6.22
C ASN A 1026 -15.40 9.50 -4.94
N PHE A 1027 -14.08 9.52 -4.75
CA PHE A 1027 -13.44 10.28 -3.68
C PHE A 1027 -13.67 11.79 -3.83
N ILE A 1028 -13.50 12.35 -5.04
CA ILE A 1028 -13.71 13.78 -5.31
C ILE A 1028 -15.17 14.16 -5.02
N GLU A 1029 -16.14 13.37 -5.50
CA GLU A 1029 -17.56 13.59 -5.16
C GLU A 1029 -17.79 13.55 -3.64
N HIS A 1030 -17.22 12.58 -2.92
CA HIS A 1030 -17.36 12.50 -1.46
C HIS A 1030 -16.72 13.70 -0.73
N CYS A 1031 -15.54 14.16 -1.18
CA CYS A 1031 -14.85 15.32 -0.61
C CYS A 1031 -15.64 16.62 -0.81
N LEU A 1032 -16.23 16.79 -2.00
CA LEU A 1032 -17.06 17.94 -2.37
C LEU A 1032 -18.47 17.89 -1.75
N ALA A 1033 -19.01 16.70 -1.48
CA ALA A 1033 -20.33 16.51 -0.87
C ALA A 1033 -20.34 16.62 0.66
N SER A 1034 -19.22 16.29 1.32
CA SER A 1034 -19.13 16.19 2.79
C SER A 1034 -18.90 17.53 3.51
N VAL A 1035 -18.71 18.63 2.78
CA VAL A 1035 -18.43 19.95 3.37
C VAL A 1035 -19.72 20.69 3.76
N ASP A 1036 -19.79 21.13 5.02
CA ASP A 1036 -20.83 22.07 5.47
C ASP A 1036 -20.50 23.46 4.94
N ARG A 1037 -21.09 23.86 3.82
CA ARG A 1037 -20.86 25.18 3.19
C ARG A 1037 -21.39 26.38 3.99
N GLN A 1038 -22.12 26.18 5.10
CA GLN A 1038 -22.42 27.26 6.04
C GLN A 1038 -21.21 27.57 6.94
N LYS A 1039 -20.44 26.55 7.30
CA LYS A 1039 -19.20 26.65 8.09
C LYS A 1039 -17.98 26.91 7.21
N GLN A 1040 -17.90 26.22 6.08
CA GLN A 1040 -16.76 26.21 5.17
C GLN A 1040 -17.20 26.69 3.79
N PRO A 1041 -17.47 28.00 3.65
CA PRO A 1041 -18.00 28.58 2.42
C PRO A 1041 -17.03 28.47 1.24
N TRP A 1042 -15.71 28.34 1.49
CA TRP A 1042 -14.67 28.35 0.46
C TRP A 1042 -14.25 26.92 0.09
N LEU A 1043 -14.76 26.44 -1.05
CA LEU A 1043 -14.51 25.10 -1.56
C LEU A 1043 -13.52 25.14 -2.72
N ILE A 1044 -12.34 24.59 -2.48
CA ILE A 1044 -11.19 24.65 -3.40
C ILE A 1044 -10.88 23.26 -3.93
N PHE A 1045 -10.76 23.13 -5.26
CA PHE A 1045 -10.27 21.91 -5.91
C PHE A 1045 -8.82 22.11 -6.35
N LEU A 1046 -7.97 21.13 -6.11
CA LEU A 1046 -6.54 21.16 -6.42
C LEU A 1046 -6.16 19.91 -7.23
N ALA A 1047 -5.39 20.09 -8.28
CA ALA A 1047 -4.83 19.03 -9.12
C ALA A 1047 -3.48 19.50 -9.68
N HIS A 1048 -2.63 18.58 -10.14
CA HIS A 1048 -1.38 18.99 -10.81
C HIS A 1048 -1.63 19.35 -12.28
N ARG A 1049 -1.88 18.38 -13.16
CA ARG A 1049 -2.18 18.65 -14.58
C ARG A 1049 -3.46 19.48 -14.75
N VAL A 1050 -3.55 20.21 -15.86
CA VAL A 1050 -4.68 21.14 -16.10
C VAL A 1050 -5.93 20.37 -16.56
N LEU A 1051 -6.73 19.92 -15.59
CA LEU A 1051 -8.04 19.31 -15.85
C LEU A 1051 -9.14 20.34 -16.19
N GLY A 1052 -8.82 21.64 -16.26
CA GLY A 1052 -9.78 22.72 -16.39
C GLY A 1052 -9.65 23.51 -17.70
N TYR A 1053 -8.84 24.56 -17.66
CA TYR A 1053 -8.65 25.50 -18.78
C TYR A 1053 -7.23 26.09 -18.74
N SER A 1054 -6.49 25.96 -19.84
CA SER A 1054 -5.23 26.65 -20.10
C SER A 1054 -5.07 26.93 -21.58
N SER A 1055 -4.54 28.11 -21.90
CA SER A 1055 -4.09 28.51 -23.22
C SER A 1055 -2.63 28.15 -23.48
N ALA A 1056 -2.09 27.09 -22.86
CA ALA A 1056 -0.75 26.60 -23.17
C ALA A 1056 -0.61 26.28 -24.67
N ASN A 1057 0.50 26.68 -25.28
CA ASN A 1057 0.70 26.52 -26.72
C ASN A 1057 0.74 25.05 -27.16
N TRP A 1058 1.14 24.13 -26.28
CA TRP A 1058 1.26 22.71 -26.58
C TRP A 1058 -0.10 21.99 -26.52
N TYR A 1059 -0.93 22.18 -25.48
CA TYR A 1059 -2.34 21.75 -25.50
C TYR A 1059 -3.05 22.28 -26.76
N ALA A 1060 -2.87 23.56 -27.10
CA ALA A 1060 -3.50 24.17 -28.27
C ALA A 1060 -3.00 23.59 -29.61
N ALA A 1061 -1.75 23.12 -29.68
CA ALA A 1061 -1.20 22.44 -30.86
C ALA A 1061 -1.77 21.03 -31.02
N GLU A 1062 -2.16 20.38 -29.92
CA GLU A 1062 -2.87 19.09 -29.88
C GLU A 1062 -4.40 19.24 -30.05
N GLY A 1063 -4.89 20.47 -30.19
CA GLY A 1063 -6.32 20.78 -30.37
C GLY A 1063 -7.12 20.92 -29.07
N SER A 1064 -6.44 20.99 -27.92
CA SER A 1064 -7.02 21.08 -26.58
C SER A 1064 -6.76 22.43 -25.89
N PHE A 1065 -7.38 22.63 -24.73
CA PHE A 1065 -7.12 23.73 -23.78
C PHE A 1065 -7.03 23.19 -22.33
N GLU A 1066 -6.58 21.94 -22.19
CA GLU A 1066 -6.56 21.11 -20.98
C GLU A 1066 -5.89 19.77 -21.29
N GLU A 1067 -5.70 18.93 -20.27
CA GLU A 1067 -5.54 17.49 -20.49
C GLU A 1067 -6.75 16.87 -21.21
N PRO A 1068 -6.56 15.98 -22.19
CA PRO A 1068 -7.66 15.27 -22.85
C PRO A 1068 -8.57 14.55 -21.84
N MET A 1069 -9.87 14.83 -21.88
CA MET A 1069 -10.90 14.35 -20.92
C MET A 1069 -10.81 14.96 -19.50
N GLY A 1070 -10.09 16.07 -19.33
CA GLY A 1070 -9.92 16.78 -18.07
C GLY A 1070 -11.24 17.21 -17.45
N ARG A 1071 -11.93 18.16 -18.08
CA ARG A 1071 -13.13 18.78 -17.49
C ARG A 1071 -14.41 17.98 -17.67
N GLU A 1072 -14.53 17.13 -18.70
CA GLU A 1072 -15.82 16.56 -19.15
C GLU A 1072 -16.56 15.80 -18.04
N SER A 1073 -15.81 15.02 -17.25
CA SER A 1073 -16.35 14.33 -16.08
C SER A 1073 -16.48 15.27 -14.88
N LEU A 1074 -15.39 15.95 -14.52
CA LEU A 1074 -15.28 16.64 -13.23
C LEU A 1074 -16.08 17.95 -13.16
N GLN A 1075 -16.34 18.63 -14.28
CA GLN A 1075 -17.16 19.85 -14.28
C GLN A 1075 -18.59 19.59 -13.78
N LYS A 1076 -19.10 18.36 -13.93
CA LYS A 1076 -20.37 17.94 -13.33
C LYS A 1076 -20.32 18.06 -11.81
N LEU A 1077 -19.24 17.59 -11.18
CA LEU A 1077 -19.04 17.67 -9.73
C LEU A 1077 -18.75 19.11 -9.29
N TRP A 1078 -17.84 19.81 -9.98
CA TRP A 1078 -17.48 21.19 -9.66
C TRP A 1078 -18.70 22.11 -9.71
N GLN A 1079 -19.56 21.97 -10.71
CA GLN A 1079 -20.81 22.71 -10.84
C GLN A 1079 -21.83 22.26 -9.77
N LYS A 1080 -22.13 20.95 -9.68
CA LYS A 1080 -23.10 20.37 -8.73
C LYS A 1080 -22.84 20.81 -7.29
N TYR A 1081 -21.58 20.74 -6.84
CA TYR A 1081 -21.17 21.10 -5.47
C TYR A 1081 -20.67 22.55 -5.32
N LYS A 1082 -20.63 23.31 -6.42
CA LYS A 1082 -20.16 24.71 -6.49
C LYS A 1082 -18.77 24.89 -5.90
N VAL A 1083 -17.78 24.25 -6.51
CA VAL A 1083 -16.36 24.58 -6.30
C VAL A 1083 -16.17 26.05 -6.70
N ASP A 1084 -15.48 26.80 -5.85
CA ASP A 1084 -15.31 28.24 -6.05
C ASP A 1084 -14.13 28.52 -6.96
N ILE A 1085 -13.02 27.83 -6.69
CA ILE A 1085 -11.77 27.95 -7.42
C ILE A 1085 -11.19 26.54 -7.61
N ALA A 1086 -10.83 26.21 -8.84
CA ALA A 1086 -10.05 25.03 -9.19
C ALA A 1086 -8.65 25.49 -9.66
N LEU A 1087 -7.59 24.97 -9.03
CA LEU A 1087 -6.20 25.37 -9.33
C LEU A 1087 -5.36 24.20 -9.82
N TYR A 1088 -4.47 24.50 -10.77
CA TYR A 1088 -3.62 23.54 -11.49
C TYR A 1088 -2.16 24.00 -11.51
N GLY A 1089 -1.22 23.07 -11.50
CA GLY A 1089 0.18 23.27 -11.85
C GLY A 1089 0.42 22.94 -13.34
N HIS A 1090 1.52 22.24 -13.62
CA HIS A 1090 1.94 21.58 -14.88
C HIS A 1090 2.25 22.52 -16.05
N VAL A 1091 1.40 23.52 -16.29
CA VAL A 1091 1.67 24.59 -17.24
C VAL A 1091 2.43 25.69 -16.51
N HIS A 1092 3.73 25.83 -16.82
CA HIS A 1092 4.64 26.74 -16.14
C HIS A 1092 4.39 28.24 -16.46
N ASN A 1093 3.24 28.77 -16.10
CA ASN A 1093 2.88 30.19 -16.18
C ASN A 1093 1.72 30.50 -15.20
N TYR A 1094 1.10 31.67 -15.33
CA TYR A 1094 -0.15 31.99 -14.64
C TYR A 1094 -1.26 32.35 -15.63
N GLU A 1095 -2.44 31.77 -15.45
CA GLU A 1095 -3.64 32.08 -16.23
C GLU A 1095 -4.90 31.97 -15.36
N ARG A 1096 -5.87 32.88 -15.54
CA ARG A 1096 -7.14 32.87 -14.81
C ARG A 1096 -8.34 33.04 -15.73
N THR A 1097 -9.37 32.23 -15.50
CA THR A 1097 -10.63 32.30 -16.23
C THR A 1097 -11.66 33.24 -15.59
N CYS A 1098 -12.71 33.56 -16.35
CA CYS A 1098 -14.01 33.92 -15.79
C CYS A 1098 -14.60 32.75 -14.97
N PRO A 1099 -15.59 32.98 -14.07
CA PRO A 1099 -16.48 31.93 -13.62
C PRO A 1099 -17.11 31.25 -14.84
N ILE A 1100 -16.93 29.94 -14.97
CA ILE A 1100 -17.14 29.21 -16.22
C ILE A 1100 -17.79 27.84 -15.98
N TYR A 1101 -18.56 27.40 -16.96
CA TYR A 1101 -19.10 26.04 -17.07
C TYR A 1101 -19.32 25.73 -18.56
N GLN A 1102 -19.02 24.50 -19.01
CA GLN A 1102 -19.17 24.08 -20.42
C GLN A 1102 -18.58 25.10 -21.43
N ASN A 1103 -17.35 25.56 -21.15
CA ASN A 1103 -16.58 26.52 -21.94
C ASN A 1103 -17.21 27.93 -22.10
N ILE A 1104 -18.27 28.25 -21.35
CA ILE A 1104 -19.00 29.53 -21.40
C ILE A 1104 -18.83 30.32 -20.09
N CYS A 1105 -18.45 31.60 -20.17
CA CYS A 1105 -18.42 32.48 -19.00
C CYS A 1105 -19.83 32.71 -18.42
N THR A 1106 -20.07 32.16 -17.22
CA THR A 1106 -21.34 32.26 -16.49
C THR A 1106 -21.48 33.58 -15.72
N ASN A 1107 -20.38 34.32 -15.58
CA ASN A 1107 -20.33 35.68 -15.04
C ASN A 1107 -19.32 36.52 -15.85
N GLN A 1108 -19.62 37.81 -16.04
CA GLN A 1108 -18.83 38.74 -16.86
C GLN A 1108 -17.94 39.68 -16.01
N GLU A 1109 -18.05 39.65 -14.69
CA GLU A 1109 -17.16 40.36 -13.78
C GLU A 1109 -15.71 39.87 -13.91
N LYS A 1110 -14.76 40.77 -13.65
CA LYS A 1110 -13.32 40.46 -13.77
C LYS A 1110 -12.56 40.43 -12.44
N HIS A 1111 -13.05 41.18 -11.45
CA HIS A 1111 -12.33 41.40 -10.17
C HIS A 1111 -13.22 41.46 -8.93
N ASN A 1112 -14.53 41.75 -9.04
CA ASN A 1112 -15.39 42.01 -7.89
C ASN A 1112 -16.67 41.15 -7.93
N TYR A 1113 -16.51 39.84 -7.78
CA TYR A 1113 -17.61 38.90 -7.86
C TYR A 1113 -18.54 39.03 -6.66
N LYS A 1114 -19.87 39.09 -6.91
CA LYS A 1114 -20.88 39.26 -5.87
C LYS A 1114 -21.99 38.23 -5.98
N GLY A 1115 -22.40 37.66 -4.86
CA GLY A 1115 -23.48 36.68 -4.79
C GLY A 1115 -23.15 35.39 -5.56
N ILE A 1116 -24.05 34.99 -6.47
CA ILE A 1116 -24.00 33.71 -7.18
C ILE A 1116 -23.06 33.80 -8.39
N LEU A 1117 -22.04 32.92 -8.45
CA LEU A 1117 -21.04 32.92 -9.53
C LEU A 1117 -21.51 32.19 -10.81
N ASN A 1118 -22.50 31.30 -10.69
CA ASN A 1118 -23.04 30.41 -11.73
C ASN A 1118 -22.04 29.41 -12.36
N GLY A 1119 -20.75 29.45 -12.00
CA GLY A 1119 -19.68 28.57 -12.48
C GLY A 1119 -18.42 28.68 -11.61
N THR A 1120 -17.47 27.76 -11.79
CA THR A 1120 -16.19 27.72 -11.05
C THR A 1120 -15.16 28.65 -11.70
N ILE A 1121 -14.27 29.27 -10.92
CA ILE A 1121 -13.10 29.99 -11.47
C ILE A 1121 -11.95 29.00 -11.61
N HIS A 1122 -11.33 28.91 -12.78
CA HIS A 1122 -10.18 28.04 -13.01
C HIS A 1122 -8.90 28.87 -13.09
N VAL A 1123 -7.81 28.33 -12.54
CA VAL A 1123 -6.52 29.01 -12.42
C VAL A 1123 -5.37 28.05 -12.71
N VAL A 1124 -4.51 28.41 -13.66
CA VAL A 1124 -3.16 27.84 -13.78
C VAL A 1124 -2.24 28.63 -12.86
N ALA A 1125 -1.50 27.92 -12.01
CA ALA A 1125 -0.56 28.46 -11.03
C ALA A 1125 0.78 27.69 -11.02
N GLY A 1126 1.16 27.10 -12.18
CA GLY A 1126 2.43 26.39 -12.36
C GLY A 1126 3.65 27.30 -12.56
N GLY A 1127 3.51 28.62 -12.44
CA GLY A 1127 4.62 29.57 -12.43
C GLY A 1127 5.58 29.44 -11.23
N GLY A 1128 5.55 28.36 -10.45
CA GLY A 1128 6.31 28.24 -9.20
C GLY A 1128 7.82 28.28 -9.37
N GLY A 1129 8.37 27.73 -10.47
CA GLY A 1129 9.82 27.80 -10.68
C GLY A 1129 10.35 27.18 -11.97
N SER A 1130 9.68 26.15 -12.50
CA SER A 1130 10.06 25.42 -13.70
C SER A 1130 9.98 26.26 -14.99
N SER A 1131 10.75 25.85 -16.01
CA SER A 1131 11.02 26.65 -17.22
C SER A 1131 9.73 27.04 -17.96
N LEU A 1132 9.49 28.35 -18.08
CA LEU A 1132 8.20 28.94 -18.42
C LEU A 1132 7.56 28.42 -19.72
N ALA A 1133 6.26 28.14 -19.66
CA ALA A 1133 5.47 27.58 -20.75
C ALA A 1133 4.78 28.68 -21.58
N ASN A 1134 5.01 28.70 -22.90
CA ASN A 1134 4.43 29.69 -23.80
C ASN A 1134 2.90 29.51 -23.95
N PHE A 1135 2.19 30.63 -24.10
CA PHE A 1135 0.78 30.64 -24.48
C PHE A 1135 0.59 30.50 -26.00
N THR A 1136 -0.55 29.96 -26.42
CA THR A 1136 -1.02 30.05 -27.81
C THR A 1136 -1.39 31.48 -28.20
N SER A 1137 -1.33 31.79 -29.49
CA SER A 1137 -1.82 33.04 -30.07
C SER A 1137 -3.36 33.14 -30.09
N LEU A 1138 -4.07 32.02 -29.95
CA LEU A 1138 -5.53 31.96 -29.95
C LEU A 1138 -6.13 32.76 -28.78
N GLN A 1139 -7.15 33.57 -29.10
CA GLN A 1139 -7.86 34.41 -28.13
C GLN A 1139 -9.16 33.73 -27.70
N THR A 1140 -9.07 33.01 -26.58
CA THR A 1140 -10.18 32.37 -25.88
C THR A 1140 -11.13 33.41 -25.26
N THR A 1141 -12.43 33.17 -25.31
CA THR A 1141 -13.46 34.03 -24.68
C THR A 1141 -13.37 34.10 -23.16
N TRP A 1142 -12.77 33.08 -22.53
CA TRP A 1142 -12.83 32.87 -21.08
C TRP A 1142 -11.59 33.32 -20.29
N SER A 1143 -10.44 33.50 -20.93
CA SER A 1143 -9.21 33.89 -20.24
C SER A 1143 -9.25 35.38 -19.90
N ILE A 1144 -9.25 35.71 -18.61
CA ILE A 1144 -9.27 37.09 -18.10
C ILE A 1144 -7.87 37.67 -17.99
N PHE A 1145 -6.90 36.86 -17.54
CA PHE A 1145 -5.53 37.28 -17.29
C PHE A 1145 -4.55 36.16 -17.62
N LYS A 1146 -3.38 36.52 -18.17
CA LYS A 1146 -2.26 35.63 -18.53
C LYS A 1146 -0.96 36.32 -18.14
N ASP A 1147 0.01 35.58 -17.61
CA ASP A 1147 1.33 36.09 -17.28
C ASP A 1147 2.43 35.05 -17.51
N TYR A 1148 3.44 35.42 -18.29
CA TYR A 1148 4.61 34.60 -18.60
C TYR A 1148 5.78 35.04 -17.71
N ASP A 1149 5.72 34.65 -16.44
CA ASP A 1149 6.70 34.96 -15.40
C ASP A 1149 6.51 33.98 -14.23
N TYR A 1150 7.42 34.03 -13.26
CA TYR A 1150 7.33 33.20 -12.06
C TYR A 1150 6.42 33.85 -11.01
N GLY A 1151 5.58 33.06 -10.36
CA GLY A 1151 4.64 33.53 -9.34
C GLY A 1151 3.84 32.42 -8.66
N PHE A 1152 3.06 32.81 -7.65
CA PHE A 1152 2.24 31.95 -6.81
C PHE A 1152 0.92 32.64 -6.44
N VAL A 1153 -0.08 31.85 -6.06
CA VAL A 1153 -1.37 32.35 -5.59
C VAL A 1153 -1.36 32.50 -4.07
N LYS A 1154 -2.03 33.53 -3.57
CA LYS A 1154 -2.40 33.72 -2.16
C LYS A 1154 -3.90 33.94 -2.04
N LEU A 1155 -4.57 33.10 -1.25
CA LEU A 1155 -5.98 33.28 -0.87
C LEU A 1155 -6.05 33.87 0.53
N THR A 1156 -6.87 34.89 0.75
CA THR A 1156 -7.12 35.49 2.07
C THR A 1156 -8.62 35.53 2.34
N ALA A 1157 -9.12 34.63 3.18
CA ALA A 1157 -10.48 34.70 3.69
C ALA A 1157 -10.51 35.61 4.93
N PHE A 1158 -11.24 36.72 4.84
CA PHE A 1158 -11.42 37.65 5.96
C PHE A 1158 -12.49 37.14 6.94
N ASP A 1159 -13.57 36.62 6.38
CA ASP A 1159 -14.75 36.10 7.07
C ASP A 1159 -15.46 35.05 6.18
N HIS A 1160 -16.67 34.64 6.59
CA HIS A 1160 -17.46 33.63 5.87
C HIS A 1160 -18.09 34.12 4.55
N SER A 1161 -18.16 35.44 4.31
CA SER A 1161 -18.76 36.02 3.12
C SER A 1161 -17.74 36.64 2.16
N ASN A 1162 -16.52 36.97 2.62
CA ASN A 1162 -15.50 37.70 1.85
C ASN A 1162 -14.17 36.95 1.70
N LEU A 1163 -13.87 36.53 0.47
CA LEU A 1163 -12.60 35.95 0.03
C LEU A 1163 -11.87 36.90 -0.93
N LEU A 1164 -10.56 37.09 -0.72
CA LEU A 1164 -9.64 37.73 -1.66
C LEU A 1164 -8.70 36.68 -2.27
N PHE A 1165 -8.48 36.79 -3.57
CA PHE A 1165 -7.47 36.07 -4.33
C PHE A 1165 -6.41 37.07 -4.81
N GLU A 1166 -5.13 36.74 -4.66
CA GLU A 1166 -3.98 37.49 -5.17
C GLU A 1166 -3.04 36.56 -5.94
N TYR A 1167 -2.70 36.89 -7.18
CA TYR A 1167 -1.54 36.32 -7.87
C TYR A 1167 -0.32 37.22 -7.63
N LYS A 1168 0.76 36.64 -7.11
CA LYS A 1168 1.97 37.34 -6.68
C LYS A 1168 3.19 36.85 -7.46
N LYS A 1169 3.92 37.75 -8.12
CA LYS A 1169 5.15 37.37 -8.84
C LYS A 1169 6.30 37.06 -7.89
N SER A 1170 7.02 35.98 -8.14
CA SER A 1170 8.14 35.52 -7.32
C SER A 1170 9.36 36.45 -7.37
N ARG A 1171 9.49 37.27 -8.42
CA ARG A 1171 10.60 38.23 -8.54
C ARG A 1171 10.60 39.34 -7.48
N ASP A 1172 9.43 39.81 -7.04
CA ASP A 1172 9.31 40.94 -6.11
C ASP A 1172 8.23 40.80 -5.02
N GLY A 1173 7.42 39.73 -5.05
CA GLY A 1173 6.38 39.45 -4.05
C GLY A 1173 5.16 40.37 -4.14
N LYS A 1174 5.00 41.16 -5.21
CA LYS A 1174 3.85 42.05 -5.41
C LYS A 1174 2.70 41.35 -6.12
N VAL A 1175 1.48 41.83 -5.87
CA VAL A 1175 0.26 41.39 -6.55
C VAL A 1175 0.24 41.93 -7.99
N TYR A 1176 -0.07 41.08 -8.96
CA TYR A 1176 -0.17 41.43 -10.38
C TYR A 1176 -1.55 41.15 -11.00
N ASP A 1177 -2.31 40.22 -10.43
CA ASP A 1177 -3.74 40.01 -10.69
C ASP A 1177 -4.44 39.67 -9.37
N SER A 1178 -5.72 40.02 -9.25
CA SER A 1178 -6.51 39.76 -8.05
C SER A 1178 -8.00 39.81 -8.34
N PHE A 1179 -8.77 39.14 -7.47
CA PHE A 1179 -10.22 39.28 -7.43
C PHE A 1179 -10.76 39.05 -6.02
N THR A 1180 -11.99 39.50 -5.77
CA THR A 1180 -12.75 39.20 -4.55
C THR A 1180 -14.02 38.42 -4.89
N ILE A 1181 -14.44 37.56 -3.97
CA ILE A 1181 -15.78 36.97 -3.94
C ILE A 1181 -16.45 37.47 -2.65
N SER A 1182 -17.58 38.17 -2.80
CA SER A 1182 -18.39 38.70 -1.69
C SER A 1182 -19.83 38.19 -1.82
N ARG A 1183 -20.20 37.18 -1.02
CA ARG A 1183 -21.48 36.45 -1.12
C ARG A 1183 -21.88 35.83 0.22
N ASP A 1184 -23.15 35.54 0.43
CA ASP A 1184 -23.63 34.88 1.64
C ASP A 1184 -23.94 33.39 1.41
N TYR A 1185 -24.13 32.62 2.49
CA TYR A 1185 -24.52 31.20 2.40
C TYR A 1185 -25.78 30.95 1.55
N ARG A 1186 -26.73 31.90 1.53
CA ARG A 1186 -27.92 31.85 0.65
C ARG A 1186 -27.57 31.76 -0.84
N ASP A 1187 -26.47 32.37 -1.26
CA ASP A 1187 -26.01 32.41 -2.65
C ASP A 1187 -25.31 31.08 -3.03
N VAL A 1188 -24.68 30.43 -2.03
CA VAL A 1188 -24.17 29.06 -2.17
C VAL A 1188 -25.32 28.05 -2.28
N LEU A 1189 -26.46 28.30 -1.60
CA LEU A 1189 -27.66 27.46 -1.70
C LEU A 1189 -28.50 27.70 -2.98
N ALA A 1190 -28.59 28.93 -3.48
CA ALA A 1190 -29.45 29.30 -4.60
C ALA A 1190 -29.11 28.53 -5.90
N CYS A 1191 -30.11 27.97 -6.57
CA CYS A 1191 -29.91 27.10 -7.73
C CYS A 1191 -29.19 27.79 -8.90
N THR A 1192 -28.31 27.04 -9.56
CA THR A 1192 -27.61 27.42 -10.81
C THR A 1192 -27.79 26.33 -11.86
N PHE A 1193 -27.35 26.57 -13.10
CA PHE A 1193 -27.31 25.51 -14.13
C PHE A 1193 -26.57 24.28 -13.60
N ASP A 1194 -27.15 23.09 -13.79
CA ASP A 1194 -26.70 21.79 -13.30
C ASP A 1194 -26.38 21.69 -11.78
N SER A 1195 -26.80 22.67 -10.98
CA SER A 1195 -26.76 22.64 -9.51
C SER A 1195 -28.06 23.18 -8.92
N CYS A 1196 -29.10 22.33 -8.97
CA CYS A 1196 -30.36 22.56 -8.29
C CYS A 1196 -30.90 21.24 -7.71
N PRO A 1197 -30.99 21.09 -6.36
CA PRO A 1197 -31.51 19.88 -5.73
C PRO A 1197 -32.97 19.60 -6.12
N SER A 1198 -33.34 18.32 -6.20
CA SER A 1198 -34.69 17.89 -6.59
C SER A 1198 -35.74 18.37 -5.58
N ALA A 1199 -36.61 19.29 -6.01
CA ALA A 1199 -37.70 19.79 -5.19
C ALA A 1199 -38.82 18.74 -5.04
N VAL A 1200 -38.96 18.17 -3.84
CA VAL A 1200 -40.11 17.32 -3.51
C VAL A 1200 -41.35 18.19 -3.39
N LEU A 1201 -42.25 18.10 -4.37
CA LEU A 1201 -43.59 18.71 -4.30
C LEU A 1201 -44.33 18.13 -3.08
N PRO A 1202 -44.77 18.96 -2.11
CA PRO A 1202 -45.39 18.45 -0.90
C PRO A 1202 -46.75 17.81 -1.21
N CYS A 1203 -46.84 16.50 -1.05
CA CYS A 1203 -48.11 15.77 -1.12
C CYS A 1203 -49.10 16.39 -0.13
N LYS A 1204 -50.31 16.73 -0.60
CA LYS A 1204 -51.36 17.32 0.25
C LYS A 1204 -51.95 16.27 1.22
N CYS A 1205 -51.27 16.01 2.33
CA CYS A 1205 -51.82 15.27 3.45
C CYS A 1205 -53.03 16.03 4.02
N ASN A 1206 -54.23 15.50 3.75
CA ASN A 1206 -55.50 16.16 4.03
C ASN A 1206 -55.97 15.92 5.49
N THR A 1207 -55.18 16.39 6.46
CA THR A 1207 -55.44 16.19 7.90
C THR A 1207 -56.27 17.33 8.50
N LYS A 1208 -57.56 17.07 8.74
CA LYS A 1208 -58.45 17.96 9.50
C LYS A 1208 -58.06 18.00 10.99
N PHE A 1209 -57.28 18.99 11.39
CA PHE A 1209 -57.17 19.33 12.82
C PHE A 1209 -58.47 19.96 13.32
N LYS A 1210 -59.11 19.34 14.31
CA LYS A 1210 -60.17 19.99 15.11
C LYS A 1210 -59.51 20.96 16.10
N THR A 1211 -59.88 22.23 16.05
CA THR A 1211 -59.44 23.23 17.03
C THR A 1211 -60.27 23.13 18.31
N GLY A 1212 -59.59 23.02 19.46
CA GLY A 1212 -60.20 22.94 20.79
C GLY A 1212 -60.06 24.25 21.57
N VAL A 1213 -61.14 25.04 21.60
CA VAL A 1213 -61.54 26.03 22.62
C VAL A 1213 -60.44 26.76 23.43
N SER A 1214 -60.27 28.05 23.17
CA SER A 1214 -60.09 29.06 24.23
C SER A 1214 -60.54 30.44 23.72
N VAL A 1215 -61.39 31.15 24.48
CA VAL A 1215 -61.93 32.48 24.13
C VAL A 1215 -61.69 33.45 25.31
N PRO A 1216 -61.16 34.64 25.05
CA PRO A 1216 -61.85 35.86 25.50
C PRO A 1216 -62.26 36.78 24.32
N PRO A 1217 -63.28 37.65 24.48
CA PRO A 1217 -63.91 38.37 23.37
C PRO A 1217 -63.51 39.85 23.24
N LYS A 1218 -63.73 40.47 22.05
CA LYS A 1218 -64.55 41.69 21.86
C LYS A 1218 -64.56 42.26 20.41
N TRP A 1219 -65.55 43.13 20.15
CA TRP A 1219 -65.72 44.13 19.07
C TRP A 1219 -65.95 43.70 17.59
N MET A 1220 -67.25 43.68 17.25
CA MET A 1220 -67.90 44.41 16.14
C MET A 1220 -67.81 43.99 14.64
N ARG A 1221 -69.02 43.88 14.06
CA ARG A 1221 -69.49 44.40 12.73
C ARG A 1221 -68.90 43.77 11.44
N LYS A 1222 -69.61 43.63 10.32
CA LYS A 1222 -71.06 43.57 9.95
C LYS A 1222 -71.11 43.36 8.41
N LYS A 1223 -72.15 42.68 7.85
CA LYS A 1223 -72.55 42.74 6.41
C LYS A 1223 -71.54 42.17 5.38
N ASP A 1224 -71.86 41.78 4.14
CA ASP A 1224 -73.11 41.50 3.35
C ASP A 1224 -72.68 40.56 2.19
N SER A 1225 -73.31 39.41 1.90
CA SER A 1225 -74.48 39.13 1.02
C SER A 1225 -74.30 39.29 -0.51
N GLY A 1226 -74.60 38.22 -1.28
CA GLY A 1226 -74.74 38.18 -2.76
C GLY A 1226 -73.48 37.67 -3.50
N SER A 1227 -73.44 36.71 -4.44
CA SER A 1227 -74.38 35.98 -5.34
C SER A 1227 -74.62 36.55 -6.75
N MET A 1228 -74.06 35.92 -7.80
CA MET A 1228 -74.82 35.20 -8.87
C MET A 1228 -73.97 34.72 -10.08
N ASN A 1229 -74.23 33.47 -10.49
CA ASN A 1229 -74.29 32.86 -11.83
C ASN A 1229 -73.66 33.52 -13.09
N GLY A 1230 -72.91 32.72 -13.87
CA GLY A 1230 -72.57 32.96 -15.29
C GLY A 1230 -71.88 31.74 -15.95
N LYS A 1231 -72.29 31.34 -17.16
CA LYS A 1231 -71.86 30.12 -17.94
C LYS A 1231 -72.05 30.41 -19.44
N PRO A 1232 -71.55 29.58 -20.40
CA PRO A 1232 -70.38 28.68 -20.43
C PRO A 1232 -69.59 28.80 -21.77
N ALA A 1233 -68.86 27.73 -22.18
CA ALA A 1233 -68.30 27.44 -23.51
C ALA A 1233 -67.08 28.28 -23.98
N GLN A 1234 -66.09 27.77 -24.76
CA GLN A 1234 -65.69 26.43 -25.29
C GLN A 1234 -64.18 26.56 -25.73
N GLU A 1235 -63.37 25.60 -26.21
CA GLU A 1235 -63.46 24.19 -26.66
C GLU A 1235 -62.05 23.52 -26.69
N ASN A 1236 -61.96 22.19 -26.94
CA ASN A 1236 -60.89 21.41 -27.66
C ASN A 1236 -59.38 21.49 -27.24
N ILE A 1237 -58.52 20.44 -27.36
CA ILE A 1237 -58.70 19.00 -27.71
C ILE A 1237 -57.58 18.09 -27.11
N PHE A 1238 -57.77 16.77 -27.27
CA PHE A 1238 -57.12 15.56 -26.71
C PHE A 1238 -55.56 15.34 -26.74
N CYS A 1239 -55.05 14.83 -25.60
CA CYS A 1239 -54.43 13.49 -25.33
C CYS A 1239 -53.22 12.86 -26.11
N TYR A 1240 -52.17 12.56 -25.33
CA TYR A 1240 -51.48 11.25 -25.11
C TYR A 1240 -50.74 10.40 -26.19
N PHE A 1241 -49.52 9.98 -25.78
CA PHE A 1241 -48.86 8.64 -25.84
C PHE A 1241 -47.91 8.18 -26.99
N LEU A 1242 -46.87 7.42 -26.54
CA LEU A 1242 -45.84 6.60 -27.23
C LEU A 1242 -44.87 7.33 -28.20
N ILE A 1243 -43.64 6.87 -28.52
CA ILE A 1243 -42.48 6.14 -27.88
C ILE A 1243 -41.62 5.53 -29.02
N LEU A 1244 -40.29 5.47 -28.86
CA LEU A 1244 -39.23 4.95 -29.79
C LEU A 1244 -39.00 5.84 -31.05
N GLN A 1245 -37.77 6.37 -31.30
CA GLN A 1245 -36.58 5.75 -31.96
C GLN A 1245 -36.82 5.38 -33.45
N ILE A 1246 -35.93 5.64 -34.43
CA ILE A 1246 -34.46 5.50 -34.46
C ILE A 1246 -33.74 6.60 -35.31
N PHE A 1247 -32.51 6.95 -34.89
CA PHE A 1247 -31.34 7.61 -35.51
C PHE A 1247 -31.26 8.07 -36.99
N SER A 1248 -30.51 9.19 -37.15
CA SER A 1248 -29.59 9.56 -38.25
C SER A 1248 -30.19 9.96 -39.61
N VAL A 1249 -29.56 10.83 -40.43
CA VAL A 1249 -28.23 11.51 -40.39
C VAL A 1249 -28.43 13.04 -40.65
N TYR A 1250 -27.48 13.96 -40.83
CA TYR A 1250 -26.04 13.94 -41.20
C TYR A 1250 -25.26 15.15 -40.60
N MET A 1251 -24.09 15.49 -41.16
CA MET A 1251 -23.19 16.61 -40.79
C MET A 1251 -23.77 18.01 -41.07
N VAL A 1252 -23.50 18.97 -40.17
CA VAL A 1252 -22.51 20.05 -40.38
C VAL A 1252 -21.67 20.16 -39.12
#